data_AF-A0A954YYX7-F1
#
_entry.id   AF-A0A954YYX7-F1
#
_cell.length_a   1.000
_cell.length_b   1.000
_cell.length_c   1.000
_cell.angle_alpha   90.00
_cell.angle_beta   90.00
_cell.angle_gamma   90.00
#
_symmetry.space_group_name_H-M   'P 1'
#
loop_
_entity.id
_entity.type
_entity.pdbx_description
1 polymer ?
#
loop_
_entity_poly.entity_id
_entity_poly.type
_entity_poly.pdbx_seq_one_letter_code
_entity_poly.pdbx_strand_id
1 'polypeptide(L)'
;DNNCQAMTQTDCEAANGNYLGDATTCAVEGLACASGACCSAAGGCTETTFALCTGTYYGGGTTCADFVCNDDCGSATVIDTIPFAMQIDNATAMNGPAGEYGSCDGAVGSVALDVWYRWTPTSDCEATASWTPLAGQDNVLIVWKSLFSPPESECFGGSFASTPGNPGPNEVDCQECTDGTGGCPDPGVAEVSTFFAEAGTTYWFQCGQQGAIPDAGGLSEFSITCSTTTGACCIDGVCSDQFESQCAANNGVYLGLGTDCSTSQSICESGACCLLDGACVDAVTENDCVTMNGQYAGQLTQCATTACPAVGACCTGGVCEVTFENTCRTGGGSFLGEGAVCGAGVCDGACCSGSACTIENQADCVSAGQIYFGPGTTCQDIVCPGPGFILLSYNWNGISHIAERGFPDDLDGFRTIGDRGLRLDTTTSVGGGSASVQSANILYSFETRPNVVDMIVLGRRSVNNQTGPKGTWDDIADGDSFGVQPNWDPSDANAIVASSTTTLSPPRLLDDQFELGVLSHGTEGGGAFNMTLTFADSTFVTFTLDCPDWFANGNHVADPPGLGVATQAILTPAPLSAGDGFDAVENHESQDAGNPLNLTQAVVTRNSILSGLSVDVSGKQLASITFDTWVGSAFSAGAIYAVSVAVPGACC
;
A
#
# COMPACT_ATOMS: atom_id res chain seq x y z
N ASP A 1 67.11 5.15 -35.76
CA ASP A 1 66.67 5.08 -37.18
C ASP A 1 65.23 4.62 -37.37
N ASN A 2 64.35 4.73 -36.35
CA ASN A 2 62.96 4.24 -36.37
C ASN A 2 62.80 2.82 -36.93
N ASN A 3 63.79 1.97 -36.70
CA ASN A 3 63.83 0.63 -37.27
C ASN A 3 63.86 -0.36 -36.12
N CYS A 4 62.79 -1.13 -35.97
CA CYS A 4 62.69 -2.20 -34.97
C CYS A 4 63.38 -3.45 -35.50
N GLN A 5 64.24 -4.06 -34.68
CA GLN A 5 64.93 -5.31 -35.02
C GLN A 5 64.83 -6.29 -33.86
N ALA A 6 64.47 -7.54 -34.16
CA ALA A 6 64.45 -8.62 -33.19
C ALA A 6 65.89 -9.06 -32.87
N MET A 7 66.34 -8.77 -31.65
CA MET A 7 67.65 -9.16 -31.13
C MET A 7 67.62 -9.35 -29.62
N THR A 8 68.67 -9.92 -29.05
CA THR A 8 68.77 -10.12 -27.59
C THR A 8 68.98 -8.77 -26.88
N GLN A 9 68.69 -8.71 -25.57
CA GLN A 9 68.93 -7.50 -24.75
C GLN A 9 70.35 -6.97 -24.90
N THR A 10 71.32 -7.88 -24.76
CA THR A 10 72.74 -7.53 -24.83
C THR A 10 73.14 -6.99 -26.20
N ASP A 11 72.60 -7.55 -27.28
CA ASP A 11 72.87 -7.08 -28.64
C ASP A 11 72.21 -5.71 -28.91
N CYS A 12 71.03 -5.47 -28.33
CA CYS A 12 70.31 -4.19 -28.44
C CYS A 12 71.06 -3.06 -27.74
N GLU A 13 71.49 -3.31 -26.50
CA GLU A 13 72.29 -2.36 -25.70
C GLU A 13 73.65 -2.09 -26.36
N ALA A 14 74.31 -3.13 -26.90
CA ALA A 14 75.58 -2.99 -27.63
C ALA A 14 75.45 -2.16 -28.92
N ALA A 15 74.25 -2.13 -29.52
CA ALA A 15 73.93 -1.28 -30.67
C ALA A 15 73.48 0.15 -30.27
N ASN A 16 73.55 0.53 -28.98
CA ASN A 16 72.95 1.74 -28.41
C ASN A 16 71.44 1.87 -28.71
N GLY A 17 70.73 0.75 -28.78
CA GLY A 17 69.29 0.67 -28.96
C GLY A 17 68.54 0.62 -27.61
N ASN A 18 67.23 0.92 -27.65
CA ASN A 18 66.34 0.76 -26.50
C ASN A 18 65.71 -0.64 -26.54
N TYR A 19 66.07 -1.49 -25.58
CA TYR A 19 65.52 -2.84 -25.49
C TYR A 19 64.08 -2.83 -24.97
N LEU A 20 63.16 -3.48 -25.69
CA LEU A 20 61.73 -3.43 -25.43
C LEU A 20 61.22 -4.55 -24.50
N GLY A 21 62.10 -5.44 -24.05
CA GLY A 21 61.75 -6.61 -23.22
C GLY A 21 61.61 -7.91 -24.02
N ASP A 22 61.68 -9.03 -23.31
CA ASP A 22 61.51 -10.37 -23.89
C ASP A 22 60.09 -10.57 -24.44
N ALA A 23 59.95 -11.39 -25.50
CA ALA A 23 58.69 -11.71 -26.19
C ALA A 23 57.99 -10.56 -26.94
N THR A 24 58.65 -9.41 -27.12
CA THR A 24 58.17 -8.35 -28.02
C THR A 24 58.51 -8.64 -29.50
N THR A 25 57.69 -8.17 -30.44
CA THR A 25 57.92 -8.38 -31.89
C THR A 25 57.82 -7.08 -32.69
N CYS A 26 58.60 -6.97 -33.76
CA CYS A 26 58.59 -5.83 -34.68
C CYS A 26 57.48 -5.91 -35.74
N ALA A 27 56.34 -6.53 -35.41
CA ALA A 27 55.33 -6.92 -36.38
C ALA A 27 54.42 -5.78 -36.88
N VAL A 28 54.55 -4.57 -36.33
CA VAL A 28 53.73 -3.40 -36.72
C VAL A 28 54.65 -2.31 -37.27
N GLU A 29 54.46 -1.93 -38.54
CA GLU A 29 55.16 -0.77 -39.12
C GLU A 29 54.74 0.50 -38.36
N GLY A 30 55.72 1.22 -37.81
CA GLY A 30 55.48 2.49 -37.10
C GLY A 30 55.69 2.46 -35.58
N LEU A 31 56.09 1.32 -34.99
CA LEU A 31 56.46 1.27 -33.57
C LEU A 31 57.75 2.07 -33.32
N ALA A 32 57.62 3.37 -33.10
CA ALA A 32 58.68 4.18 -32.54
C ALA A 32 59.03 3.63 -31.14
N CYS A 33 60.29 3.74 -30.74
CA CYS A 33 60.77 3.48 -29.37
C CYS A 33 60.19 4.52 -28.36
N ALA A 34 58.89 4.79 -28.42
CA ALA A 34 58.21 5.82 -27.66
C ALA A 34 57.81 5.29 -26.28
N SER A 35 57.88 6.17 -25.28
CA SER A 35 57.20 5.98 -24.01
C SER A 35 55.72 5.67 -24.25
N GLY A 36 55.13 4.91 -23.34
CA GLY A 36 53.71 4.61 -23.29
C GLY A 36 53.15 4.97 -21.91
N ALA A 37 51.83 5.12 -21.83
CA ALA A 37 51.12 5.28 -20.57
C ALA A 37 51.38 4.07 -19.66
N CYS A 38 51.84 4.37 -18.45
CA CYS A 38 52.07 3.42 -17.38
C CYS A 38 51.26 3.84 -16.16
N CYS A 39 50.29 3.02 -15.80
CA CYS A 39 49.41 3.25 -14.66
C CYS A 39 49.96 2.58 -13.42
N SER A 40 50.18 3.38 -12.38
CA SER A 40 50.56 2.88 -11.06
C SER A 40 49.33 2.34 -10.31
N ALA A 41 49.56 1.44 -9.36
CA ALA A 41 48.51 0.93 -8.47
C ALA A 41 47.85 2.01 -7.58
N ALA A 42 48.44 3.21 -7.52
CA ALA A 42 47.89 4.37 -6.81
C ALA A 42 47.08 5.30 -7.73
N GLY A 43 46.73 4.87 -8.95
CA GLY A 43 45.91 5.62 -9.90
C GLY A 43 46.66 6.68 -10.72
N GLY A 44 47.95 6.90 -10.48
CA GLY A 44 48.76 7.85 -11.24
C GLY A 44 49.25 7.29 -12.58
N CYS A 45 49.14 8.08 -13.65
CA CYS A 45 49.71 7.77 -14.97
C CYS A 45 51.09 8.44 -15.16
N THR A 46 52.05 7.70 -15.72
CA THR A 46 53.32 8.26 -16.21
C THR A 46 53.64 7.74 -17.60
N GLU A 47 54.21 8.59 -18.48
CA GLU A 47 54.72 8.14 -19.78
C GLU A 47 56.14 7.60 -19.61
N THR A 48 56.30 6.29 -19.67
CA THR A 48 57.59 5.63 -19.48
C THR A 48 57.77 4.47 -20.45
N THR A 49 58.90 3.78 -20.44
CA THR A 49 59.06 2.56 -21.25
C THR A 49 58.49 1.35 -20.52
N PHE A 50 58.12 0.28 -21.24
CA PHE A 50 57.67 -0.97 -20.63
C PHE A 50 58.59 -1.46 -19.50
N ALA A 51 59.91 -1.40 -19.72
CA ALA A 51 60.92 -1.84 -18.76
C ALA A 51 61.00 -0.98 -17.48
N LEU A 52 60.52 0.26 -17.53
CA LEU A 52 60.47 1.19 -16.40
C LEU A 52 59.06 1.33 -15.81
N CYS A 53 58.07 0.66 -16.41
CA CYS A 53 56.73 0.65 -15.89
C CYS A 53 56.64 -0.32 -14.72
N THR A 54 56.30 0.21 -13.54
CA THR A 54 56.13 -0.57 -12.30
C THR A 54 54.68 -0.98 -12.04
N GLY A 55 53.76 -0.57 -12.92
CA GLY A 55 52.36 -0.99 -12.93
C GLY A 55 51.94 -1.48 -14.33
N THR A 56 50.73 -1.15 -14.77
CA THR A 56 50.17 -1.63 -16.04
C THR A 56 50.62 -0.76 -17.21
N TYR A 57 51.28 -1.36 -18.20
CA TYR A 57 51.77 -0.67 -19.40
C TYR A 57 50.84 -0.88 -20.59
N TYR A 58 50.32 0.20 -21.17
CA TYR A 58 49.30 0.16 -22.22
C TYR A 58 49.88 0.15 -23.65
N GLY A 59 51.20 0.03 -23.80
CA GLY A 59 51.88 -0.10 -25.10
C GLY A 59 52.60 1.18 -25.52
N GLY A 60 53.65 1.05 -26.34
CA GLY A 60 54.46 2.21 -26.78
C GLY A 60 53.72 3.13 -27.74
N GLY A 61 53.82 4.44 -27.51
CA GLY A 61 53.14 5.48 -28.30
C GLY A 61 51.78 5.92 -27.75
N THR A 62 51.34 5.37 -26.63
CA THR A 62 50.19 5.85 -25.84
C THR A 62 50.59 7.01 -24.94
N THR A 63 49.68 7.96 -24.66
CA THR A 63 49.94 9.07 -23.73
C THR A 63 49.05 8.99 -22.50
N CYS A 64 49.45 9.63 -21.40
CA CYS A 64 48.61 9.69 -20.20
C CYS A 64 47.34 10.55 -20.37
N ALA A 65 47.19 11.23 -21.51
CA ALA A 65 45.96 11.90 -21.87
C ALA A 65 44.92 10.95 -22.51
N ASP A 66 45.35 9.78 -22.96
CA ASP A 66 44.51 8.81 -23.68
C ASP A 66 43.91 7.73 -22.75
N PHE A 67 44.32 7.67 -21.48
CA PHE A 67 43.97 6.58 -20.56
C PHE A 67 43.65 7.09 -19.16
N VAL A 68 42.56 6.59 -18.58
CA VAL A 68 42.22 6.74 -17.17
C VAL A 68 42.75 5.51 -16.44
N CYS A 69 43.59 5.70 -15.42
CA CYS A 69 44.37 4.58 -14.86
C CYS A 69 43.59 3.66 -13.92
N ASN A 70 42.44 4.10 -13.44
CA ASN A 70 41.55 3.33 -12.58
C ASN A 70 40.22 3.02 -13.27
N ASP A 71 40.24 2.91 -14.59
CA ASP A 71 39.09 2.64 -15.46
C ASP A 71 38.48 1.24 -15.28
N ASP A 72 39.14 0.35 -14.52
CA ASP A 72 38.68 -1.00 -14.25
C ASP A 72 38.80 -1.35 -12.76
N CYS A 73 37.98 -2.28 -12.25
CA CYS A 73 38.08 -2.68 -10.84
C CYS A 73 39.41 -3.36 -10.46
N GLY A 74 40.12 -3.96 -11.43
CA GLY A 74 41.45 -4.52 -11.23
C GLY A 74 42.52 -3.45 -10.97
N SER A 75 42.38 -2.31 -11.64
CA SER A 75 43.26 -1.15 -11.54
C SER A 75 42.73 -0.08 -10.56
N ALA A 76 41.69 -0.41 -9.79
CA ALA A 76 41.07 0.50 -8.83
C ALA A 76 42.11 1.19 -7.94
N THR A 77 42.01 2.52 -7.84
CA THR A 77 42.88 3.33 -7.00
C THR A 77 42.76 2.88 -5.56
N VAL A 78 43.89 2.46 -4.96
CA VAL A 78 43.92 2.04 -3.55
C VAL A 78 43.94 3.26 -2.64
N ILE A 79 42.98 3.30 -1.70
CA ILE A 79 42.87 4.34 -0.70
C ILE A 79 43.50 3.84 0.60
N ASP A 80 44.72 4.30 0.88
CA ASP A 80 45.48 3.89 2.07
C ASP A 80 45.27 4.82 3.29
N THR A 81 44.67 6.01 3.07
CA THR A 81 44.45 7.02 4.11
C THR A 81 43.11 7.70 3.96
N ILE A 82 42.39 7.88 5.07
CA ILE A 82 41.12 8.60 5.17
C ILE A 82 41.30 9.81 6.10
N PRO A 83 40.71 11.00 5.82
CA PRO A 83 39.86 11.32 4.68
C PRO A 83 40.64 11.31 3.35
N PHE A 84 39.98 10.84 2.29
CA PHE A 84 40.52 10.83 0.93
C PHE A 84 39.64 11.69 0.03
N ALA A 85 40.27 12.45 -0.86
CA ALA A 85 39.60 13.15 -1.94
C ALA A 85 40.55 13.24 -3.14
N MET A 86 40.03 12.97 -4.32
CA MET A 86 40.79 13.02 -5.56
C MET A 86 39.90 13.50 -6.71
N GLN A 87 40.41 14.46 -7.47
CA GLN A 87 39.80 14.86 -8.73
C GLN A 87 40.35 14.01 -9.86
N ILE A 88 39.46 13.59 -10.74
CA ILE A 88 39.80 12.83 -11.93
C ILE A 88 38.92 13.30 -13.09
N ASP A 89 39.52 13.33 -14.28
CA ASP A 89 38.80 13.55 -15.52
C ASP A 89 38.49 12.19 -16.14
N ASN A 90 37.24 11.75 -16.08
CA ASN A 90 36.80 10.46 -16.63
C ASN A 90 36.29 10.58 -18.09
N ALA A 91 36.54 11.70 -18.79
CA ALA A 91 36.07 11.91 -20.16
C ALA A 91 36.54 10.84 -21.17
N THR A 92 37.66 10.18 -20.90
CA THR A 92 38.27 9.15 -21.76
C THR A 92 38.23 7.75 -21.16
N ALA A 93 37.55 7.57 -20.02
CA ALA A 93 37.29 6.27 -19.42
C ALA A 93 36.50 5.38 -20.40
N MET A 94 36.72 4.07 -20.35
CA MET A 94 35.90 3.11 -21.08
C MET A 94 34.58 2.92 -20.35
N ASN A 95 33.57 2.40 -21.06
CA ASN A 95 32.35 1.98 -20.41
C ASN A 95 32.57 0.61 -19.76
N GLY A 96 32.10 0.46 -18.53
CA GLY A 96 32.01 -0.83 -17.86
C GLY A 96 31.24 -1.86 -18.70
N PRO A 97 31.48 -3.16 -18.49
CA PRO A 97 30.88 -4.21 -19.30
C PRO A 97 29.34 -4.14 -19.29
N ALA A 98 28.72 -4.21 -20.47
CA ALA A 98 27.27 -4.21 -20.61
C ALA A 98 26.66 -5.55 -20.15
N GLY A 99 25.70 -5.48 -19.21
CA GLY A 99 24.72 -6.55 -19.01
C GLY A 99 24.70 -7.29 -17.68
N GLU A 100 25.40 -6.86 -16.62
CA GLU A 100 25.41 -7.68 -15.38
C GLU A 100 25.72 -6.96 -14.06
N TYR A 101 25.70 -5.63 -14.06
CA TYR A 101 25.97 -4.82 -12.88
C TYR A 101 24.72 -4.01 -12.56
N GLY A 102 24.25 -4.11 -11.31
CA GLY A 102 23.03 -3.48 -10.83
C GLY A 102 23.02 -2.01 -11.16
N SER A 103 22.13 -1.63 -12.09
CA SER A 103 21.63 -0.25 -12.14
C SER A 103 20.74 -0.07 -10.92
N CYS A 104 20.77 1.12 -10.32
CA CYS A 104 19.91 1.50 -9.20
C CYS A 104 18.40 1.27 -9.51
N ASP A 105 18.02 1.06 -10.79
CA ASP A 105 16.65 0.84 -11.27
C ASP A 105 16.38 -0.54 -11.91
N GLY A 106 17.32 -1.50 -11.86
CA GLY A 106 17.14 -2.84 -12.44
C GLY A 106 17.01 -2.89 -13.97
N ALA A 107 17.14 -1.75 -14.67
CA ALA A 107 17.24 -1.67 -16.11
C ALA A 107 18.71 -1.87 -16.53
N VAL A 108 18.98 -2.94 -17.28
CA VAL A 108 20.35 -3.34 -17.68
C VAL A 108 20.97 -2.32 -18.65
N GLY A 109 21.63 -1.30 -18.10
CA GLY A 109 22.57 -0.40 -18.76
C GLY A 109 23.94 -0.49 -18.08
N SER A 110 25.02 -0.42 -18.85
CA SER A 110 26.38 -0.29 -18.30
C SER A 110 26.56 1.07 -17.62
N VAL A 111 27.34 1.15 -16.53
CA VAL A 111 27.91 2.42 -16.07
C VAL A 111 28.89 2.88 -17.14
N ALA A 112 28.63 4.05 -17.72
CA ALA A 112 29.49 4.63 -18.75
C ALA A 112 30.64 5.39 -18.10
N LEU A 113 31.80 5.38 -18.76
CA LEU A 113 32.98 6.18 -18.39
C LEU A 113 33.36 6.00 -16.91
N ASP A 114 33.35 4.76 -16.42
CA ASP A 114 33.46 4.46 -15.00
C ASP A 114 34.91 4.40 -14.51
N VAL A 115 35.11 4.87 -13.29
CA VAL A 115 36.38 4.81 -12.58
C VAL A 115 36.19 4.13 -11.24
N TRP A 116 37.26 3.47 -10.78
CA TRP A 116 37.21 2.57 -9.65
C TRP A 116 38.15 3.01 -8.53
N TYR A 117 37.65 2.90 -7.31
CA TYR A 117 38.43 3.07 -6.08
C TYR A 117 38.23 1.85 -5.20
N ARG A 118 39.21 1.56 -4.34
CA ARG A 118 39.05 0.54 -3.31
C ARG A 118 39.64 0.97 -1.98
N TRP A 119 38.99 0.56 -0.90
CA TRP A 119 39.38 0.90 0.46
C TRP A 119 39.09 -0.26 1.41
N THR A 120 40.00 -0.47 2.37
CA THR A 120 39.81 -1.44 3.45
C THR A 120 39.93 -0.70 4.80
N PRO A 121 38.83 -0.49 5.55
CA PRO A 121 38.88 0.12 6.87
C PRO A 121 39.71 -0.71 7.85
N THR A 122 40.40 -0.01 8.76
CA THR A 122 41.17 -0.65 9.85
C THR A 122 40.37 -0.81 11.15
N SER A 123 39.20 -0.18 11.23
CA SER A 123 38.25 -0.25 12.34
C SER A 123 36.83 -0.08 11.79
N ASP A 124 35.85 -0.63 12.47
CA ASP A 124 34.44 -0.43 12.14
C ASP A 124 34.09 1.06 12.19
N CYS A 125 33.38 1.55 11.17
CA CYS A 125 32.96 2.95 11.10
C CYS A 125 31.76 3.16 10.19
N GLU A 126 31.16 4.35 10.30
CA GLU A 126 30.24 4.87 9.30
C GLU A 126 31.05 5.58 8.21
N ALA A 127 31.01 5.03 7.01
CA ALA A 127 31.71 5.55 5.85
C ALA A 127 30.75 6.36 4.99
N THR A 128 31.22 7.52 4.51
CA THR A 128 30.49 8.35 3.55
C THR A 128 31.38 8.54 2.33
N ALA A 129 30.96 7.97 1.20
CA ALA A 129 31.59 8.13 -0.10
C ALA A 129 30.76 9.11 -0.96
N SER A 130 31.43 9.94 -1.73
CA SER A 130 30.80 10.94 -2.59
C SER A 130 31.45 11.00 -3.95
N TRP A 131 30.64 11.10 -5.00
CA TRP A 131 31.05 11.32 -6.38
C TRP A 131 30.44 12.62 -6.89
N THR A 132 31.25 13.67 -6.98
CA THR A 132 30.79 15.04 -7.26
C THR A 132 31.23 15.49 -8.65
N PRO A 133 30.31 15.80 -9.57
CA PRO A 133 30.66 16.32 -10.89
C PRO A 133 31.02 17.80 -10.78
N LEU A 134 32.12 18.23 -11.42
CA LEU A 134 32.51 19.66 -11.50
C LEU A 134 31.99 20.35 -12.76
N ALA A 135 31.35 19.59 -13.66
CA ALA A 135 30.59 20.07 -14.80
C ALA A 135 29.40 19.13 -15.03
N GLY A 136 28.28 19.71 -15.43
CA GLY A 136 26.93 19.14 -15.45
C GLY A 136 26.66 17.74 -16.00
N GLN A 137 27.18 16.71 -15.35
CA GLN A 137 27.07 15.32 -15.74
C GLN A 137 26.04 14.59 -14.89
N ASP A 138 25.43 13.59 -15.50
CA ASP A 138 24.59 12.61 -14.84
C ASP A 138 25.51 11.54 -14.22
N ASN A 139 25.46 11.39 -12.91
CA ASN A 139 26.47 10.67 -12.15
C ASN A 139 25.88 9.45 -11.45
N VAL A 140 26.68 8.40 -11.34
CA VAL A 140 26.35 7.18 -10.61
C VAL A 140 27.49 6.83 -9.67
N LEU A 141 27.16 6.50 -8.43
CA LEU A 141 28.08 5.93 -7.43
C LEU A 141 27.53 4.59 -6.94
N ILE A 142 28.27 3.51 -7.20
CA ILE A 142 27.94 2.17 -6.70
C ILE A 142 28.99 1.72 -5.70
N VAL A 143 28.54 1.23 -4.55
CA VAL A 143 29.39 0.70 -3.48
C VAL A 143 29.25 -0.82 -3.44
N TRP A 144 30.39 -1.51 -3.51
CA TRP A 144 30.49 -2.97 -3.47
C TRP A 144 31.32 -3.41 -2.25
N LYS A 145 31.05 -4.58 -1.68
CA LYS A 145 31.87 -5.17 -0.61
C LYS A 145 32.20 -6.64 -0.84
N SER A 146 33.40 -7.06 -0.45
CA SER A 146 33.87 -8.45 -0.51
C SER A 146 34.94 -8.71 0.55
N LEU A 147 34.91 -9.93 1.08
CA LEU A 147 35.91 -10.46 2.02
C LEU A 147 37.15 -11.04 1.29
N PHE A 148 37.10 -11.13 -0.04
CA PHE A 148 38.18 -11.61 -0.88
C PHE A 148 38.63 -10.48 -1.82
N SER A 149 39.94 -10.26 -1.97
CA SER A 149 40.46 -9.45 -3.06
C SER A 149 40.36 -10.29 -4.34
N PRO A 150 39.41 -10.04 -5.25
CA PRO A 150 39.30 -10.85 -6.45
C PRO A 150 40.57 -10.64 -7.32
N PRO A 151 41.10 -11.68 -7.97
CA PRO A 151 42.08 -11.49 -9.04
C PRO A 151 41.45 -10.68 -10.19
N GLU A 152 42.25 -9.90 -10.93
CA GLU A 152 41.79 -9.04 -12.05
C GLU A 152 40.90 -9.77 -13.08
N SER A 153 41.04 -11.08 -13.22
CA SER A 153 40.21 -11.90 -14.11
C SER A 153 38.78 -12.16 -13.61
N GLU A 154 38.51 -11.96 -12.33
CA GLU A 154 37.18 -12.11 -11.72
C GLU A 154 36.38 -10.78 -11.75
N CYS A 155 37.02 -9.67 -12.12
CA CYS A 155 36.34 -8.42 -12.48
C CYS A 155 35.50 -8.52 -13.76
N PHE A 156 35.84 -9.47 -14.65
CA PHE A 156 35.23 -9.64 -15.96
C PHE A 156 34.56 -11.01 -16.09
N GLY A 157 33.30 -11.09 -15.65
CA GLY A 157 32.38 -12.08 -16.19
C GLY A 157 31.36 -12.61 -15.21
N GLY A 158 30.09 -12.41 -15.53
CA GLY A 158 29.14 -13.52 -15.68
C GLY A 158 28.53 -14.08 -14.41
N SER A 159 29.23 -13.96 -13.28
CA SER A 159 29.00 -14.84 -12.14
C SER A 159 29.71 -14.35 -10.89
N PHE A 160 29.44 -13.12 -10.48
CA PHE A 160 29.51 -12.80 -9.04
C PHE A 160 28.41 -13.55 -8.25
N ALA A 161 27.39 -14.06 -8.95
CA ALA A 161 26.46 -15.05 -8.43
C ALA A 161 26.96 -16.50 -8.61
N SER A 162 27.20 -17.18 -7.49
CA SER A 162 26.97 -18.62 -7.27
C SER A 162 28.01 -19.66 -7.76
N THR A 163 29.27 -19.58 -7.30
CA THR A 163 30.01 -20.83 -7.06
C THR A 163 29.84 -21.27 -5.59
N PRO A 164 29.58 -22.56 -5.29
CA PRO A 164 29.55 -23.05 -3.93
C PRO A 164 30.92 -22.86 -3.26
N GLY A 165 31.06 -21.78 -2.48
CA GLY A 165 32.29 -21.45 -1.73
C GLY A 165 32.87 -20.04 -1.99
N ASN A 166 32.35 -19.26 -2.94
CA ASN A 166 32.77 -17.87 -3.17
C ASN A 166 31.56 -17.02 -3.63
N PRO A 167 30.85 -16.33 -2.71
CA PRO A 167 29.91 -15.29 -3.10
C PRO A 167 30.75 -14.08 -3.59
N GLY A 168 30.45 -13.54 -4.77
CA GLY A 168 31.11 -12.33 -5.26
C GLY A 168 30.91 -11.11 -4.33
N PRO A 169 31.44 -9.93 -4.71
CA PRO A 169 31.15 -8.72 -3.97
C PRO A 169 29.65 -8.46 -3.98
N ASN A 170 29.09 -8.20 -2.81
CA ASN A 170 27.69 -7.81 -2.66
C ASN A 170 27.60 -6.30 -2.86
N GLU A 171 26.62 -5.86 -3.63
CA GLU A 171 26.23 -4.45 -3.68
C GLU A 171 25.80 -4.01 -2.28
N VAL A 172 26.35 -2.89 -1.83
CA VAL A 172 26.08 -2.28 -0.52
C VAL A 172 25.05 -1.18 -0.67
N ASP A 173 25.23 -0.36 -1.70
CA ASP A 173 24.40 0.81 -1.99
C ASP A 173 24.66 1.27 -3.43
N CYS A 174 23.65 1.89 -4.04
CA CYS A 174 23.69 2.43 -5.38
C CYS A 174 23.01 3.79 -5.34
N GLN A 175 23.78 4.84 -5.59
CA GLN A 175 23.29 6.21 -5.60
C GLN A 175 23.31 6.73 -7.02
N GLU A 176 22.11 7.08 -7.45
CA GLU A 176 21.79 7.70 -8.72
C GLU A 176 20.69 8.71 -8.44
N CYS A 177 20.73 9.87 -9.11
CA CYS A 177 19.66 10.86 -9.07
C CYS A 177 18.29 10.25 -9.46
N THR A 178 17.55 9.76 -8.46
CA THR A 178 16.20 9.21 -8.63
C THR A 178 15.18 10.30 -8.32
N ASP A 179 14.66 10.97 -9.37
CA ASP A 179 13.28 11.40 -9.32
C ASP A 179 12.43 10.48 -10.20
N GLY A 180 11.37 9.94 -9.63
CA GLY A 180 10.42 9.05 -10.33
C GLY A 180 9.63 9.74 -11.45
N THR A 181 10.18 10.76 -12.12
CA THR A 181 9.52 11.48 -13.22
C THR A 181 10.29 11.48 -14.54
N GLY A 182 11.38 10.72 -14.67
CA GLY A 182 11.99 10.43 -15.98
C GLY A 182 12.61 11.66 -16.65
N GLY A 183 13.24 12.53 -15.86
CA GLY A 183 14.13 13.56 -16.39
C GLY A 183 14.72 14.42 -15.29
N CYS A 184 15.94 14.14 -14.82
CA CYS A 184 16.68 15.06 -13.97
C CYS A 184 17.15 16.29 -14.77
N PRO A 185 16.84 17.51 -14.32
CA PRO A 185 17.44 18.73 -14.81
C PRO A 185 18.40 19.33 -13.76
N ASP A 186 19.31 18.55 -13.16
CA ASP A 186 20.37 19.15 -12.33
C ASP A 186 21.79 18.61 -12.60
N PRO A 187 22.37 18.98 -13.74
CA PRO A 187 23.81 18.94 -13.94
C PRO A 187 24.61 19.53 -12.74
N GLY A 188 25.29 18.71 -11.93
CA GLY A 188 26.24 19.21 -10.92
C GLY A 188 26.05 18.74 -9.46
N VAL A 189 25.13 17.83 -9.16
CA VAL A 189 24.89 17.34 -7.78
C VAL A 189 25.79 16.14 -7.44
N ALA A 190 26.22 16.03 -6.19
CA ALA A 190 27.04 14.92 -5.73
C ALA A 190 26.19 13.69 -5.40
N GLU A 191 26.57 12.52 -5.91
CA GLU A 191 26.04 11.24 -5.47
C GLU A 191 26.74 10.84 -4.17
N VAL A 192 25.98 10.59 -3.11
CA VAL A 192 26.51 10.37 -1.76
C VAL A 192 25.94 9.09 -1.16
N SER A 193 26.82 8.13 -0.89
CA SER A 193 26.48 6.87 -0.20
C SER A 193 27.03 6.89 1.23
N THR A 194 26.18 6.58 2.21
CA THR A 194 26.58 6.41 3.61
C THR A 194 26.24 5.01 4.10
N PHE A 195 27.24 4.28 4.59
CA PHE A 195 27.10 2.86 4.93
C PHE A 195 28.00 2.43 6.09
N PHE A 196 27.65 1.32 6.72
CA PHE A 196 28.46 0.68 7.74
C PHE A 196 29.65 -0.08 7.10
N ALA A 197 30.86 0.37 7.43
CA ALA A 197 32.10 -0.20 6.95
C ALA A 197 32.74 -1.11 8.02
N GLU A 198 32.79 -2.41 7.73
CA GLU A 198 33.35 -3.44 8.62
C GLU A 198 34.88 -3.51 8.50
N ALA A 199 35.60 -3.50 9.63
CA ALA A 199 37.06 -3.59 9.67
C ALA A 199 37.57 -4.82 8.91
N GLY A 200 38.50 -4.61 7.97
CA GLY A 200 39.10 -5.68 7.17
C GLY A 200 38.28 -6.16 5.97
N THR A 201 37.04 -5.68 5.79
CA THR A 201 36.25 -5.90 4.57
C THR A 201 36.67 -4.89 3.51
N THR A 202 36.98 -5.33 2.29
CA THR A 202 37.31 -4.38 1.22
C THR A 202 36.04 -3.88 0.56
N TYR A 203 35.99 -2.57 0.34
CA TYR A 203 34.92 -1.88 -0.37
C TYR A 203 35.47 -1.36 -1.70
N TRP A 204 34.69 -1.50 -2.78
CA TRP A 204 34.98 -0.92 -4.09
C TRP A 204 33.93 0.12 -4.44
N PHE A 205 34.36 1.18 -5.10
CA PHE A 205 33.50 2.28 -5.53
C PHE A 205 33.60 2.35 -7.04
N GLN A 206 32.48 2.14 -7.73
CA GLN A 206 32.34 2.35 -9.16
C GLN A 206 31.66 3.70 -9.37
N CYS A 207 32.36 4.63 -10.01
CA CYS A 207 31.91 5.99 -10.18
C CYS A 207 31.88 6.32 -11.66
N GLY A 208 30.74 6.69 -12.21
CA GLY A 208 30.62 6.98 -13.64
C GLY A 208 29.33 7.69 -13.97
N GLN A 209 28.74 7.36 -15.11
CA GLN A 209 27.50 7.97 -15.63
C GLN A 209 26.46 6.90 -16.03
N GLN A 210 25.17 7.23 -15.92
CA GLN A 210 24.09 6.37 -16.40
C GLN A 210 23.83 6.55 -17.91
N GLY A 211 23.72 5.43 -18.64
CA GLY A 211 23.11 5.39 -19.98
C GLY A 211 23.96 5.90 -21.15
N ALA A 212 23.47 5.64 -22.37
CA ALA A 212 24.11 5.99 -23.65
C ALA A 212 23.85 7.44 -24.09
N ILE A 213 23.76 8.38 -23.15
CA ILE A 213 23.61 9.81 -23.45
C ILE A 213 24.94 10.31 -24.04
N PRO A 214 24.96 11.12 -25.12
CA PRO A 214 26.18 11.60 -25.75
C PRO A 214 26.92 12.69 -24.96
N ASP A 215 26.86 12.65 -23.64
CA ASP A 215 27.60 13.55 -22.77
C ASP A 215 28.97 12.93 -22.48
N ALA A 216 30.02 13.68 -22.81
CA ALA A 216 31.37 13.29 -22.46
C ALA A 216 31.51 13.39 -20.94
N GLY A 217 32.12 12.37 -20.33
CA GLY A 217 32.62 12.43 -18.96
C GLY A 217 33.53 13.65 -18.76
N GLY A 218 34.04 13.85 -17.56
CA GLY A 218 34.72 15.10 -17.26
C GLY A 218 35.27 15.15 -15.85
N LEU A 219 35.65 16.36 -15.45
CA LEU A 219 36.28 16.56 -14.16
C LEU A 219 35.25 16.31 -13.04
N SER A 220 35.53 15.31 -12.22
CA SER A 220 34.73 14.90 -11.07
C SER A 220 35.64 14.65 -9.87
N GLU A 221 35.08 14.73 -8.67
CA GLU A 221 35.79 14.46 -7.42
C GLU A 221 35.19 13.24 -6.73
N PHE A 222 36.03 12.24 -6.48
CA PHE A 222 35.70 11.17 -5.55
C PHE A 222 36.24 11.54 -4.17
N SER A 223 35.41 11.39 -3.14
CA SER A 223 35.86 11.50 -1.75
C SER A 223 35.28 10.41 -0.87
N ILE A 224 36.00 10.07 0.19
CA ILE A 224 35.53 9.16 1.22
C ILE A 224 36.04 9.58 2.59
N THR A 225 35.13 9.53 3.56
CA THR A 225 35.39 9.74 4.98
C THR A 225 34.88 8.56 5.78
N CYS A 226 35.39 8.36 7.00
CA CYS A 226 34.93 7.32 7.90
C CYS A 226 35.01 7.80 9.35
N SER A 227 33.89 7.68 10.07
CA SER A 227 33.70 8.13 11.45
C SER A 227 33.45 6.95 12.38
N THR A 228 34.19 6.88 13.48
CA THR A 228 33.99 5.87 14.55
C THR A 228 33.00 6.34 15.62
N THR A 229 32.40 7.51 15.43
CA THR A 229 31.41 8.06 16.37
C THR A 229 30.09 7.33 16.16
N THR A 230 29.55 6.73 17.21
CA THR A 230 28.22 6.13 17.24
C THR A 230 27.19 7.12 17.76
N GLY A 231 25.92 6.76 17.69
CA GLY A 231 24.81 7.44 18.34
C GLY A 231 23.88 6.43 19.02
N ALA A 232 23.03 6.92 19.91
CA ALA A 232 22.00 6.13 20.55
C ALA A 232 20.95 5.69 19.50
N CYS A 233 20.73 4.39 19.40
CA CYS A 233 19.72 3.76 18.57
C CYS A 233 18.64 3.12 19.45
N CYS A 234 17.40 3.52 19.25
CA CYS A 234 16.24 2.97 19.95
C CYS A 234 15.56 1.90 19.10
N ILE A 235 15.51 0.67 19.62
CA ILE A 235 14.79 -0.47 19.00
C ILE A 235 13.88 -1.06 20.08
N ASP A 236 12.56 -1.04 19.84
CA ASP A 236 11.54 -1.57 20.76
C ASP A 236 11.70 -1.08 22.23
N GLY A 237 12.05 0.19 22.39
CA GLY A 237 12.28 0.81 23.70
C GLY A 237 13.64 0.51 24.36
N VAL A 238 14.49 -0.28 23.72
CA VAL A 238 15.85 -0.56 24.18
C VAL A 238 16.85 0.33 23.46
N CYS A 239 17.69 1.03 24.21
CA CYS A 239 18.78 1.83 23.65
C CYS A 239 20.04 0.98 23.45
N SER A 240 20.67 1.10 22.28
CA SER A 240 22.04 0.63 22.04
C SER A 240 22.84 1.65 21.24
N ASP A 241 24.12 1.85 21.57
CA ASP A 241 24.99 2.74 20.79
C ASP A 241 25.38 2.02 19.48
N GLN A 242 24.93 2.54 18.34
CA GLN A 242 25.16 1.96 17.00
C GLN A 242 25.55 3.06 15.99
N PHE A 243 26.01 2.66 14.81
CA PHE A 243 26.10 3.57 13.67
C PHE A 243 24.70 3.83 13.09
N GLU A 244 24.48 4.96 12.40
CA GLU A 244 23.16 5.34 11.87
C GLU A 244 22.63 4.29 10.89
N SER A 245 23.48 3.89 9.94
CA SER A 245 23.19 2.85 8.95
C SER A 245 22.86 1.49 9.58
N GLN A 246 23.50 1.13 10.70
CA GLN A 246 23.16 -0.09 11.46
C GLN A 246 21.84 0.05 12.20
N CYS A 247 21.57 1.22 12.78
CA CYS A 247 20.31 1.49 13.45
C CYS A 247 19.14 1.35 12.47
N ALA A 248 19.26 1.93 11.27
CA ALA A 248 18.28 1.81 10.21
C ALA A 248 18.09 0.35 9.74
N ALA A 249 19.19 -0.39 9.54
CA ALA A 249 19.14 -1.80 9.14
C ALA A 249 18.46 -2.71 10.17
N ASN A 250 18.44 -2.31 11.44
CA ASN A 250 17.75 -2.99 12.53
C ASN A 250 16.35 -2.42 12.82
N ASN A 251 15.79 -1.62 11.90
CA ASN A 251 14.49 -0.96 12.06
C ASN A 251 14.38 -0.08 13.31
N GLY A 252 15.51 0.49 13.76
CA GLY A 252 15.57 1.38 14.91
C GLY A 252 15.48 2.86 14.55
N VAL A 253 15.26 3.69 15.56
CA VAL A 253 15.29 5.16 15.43
C VAL A 253 16.60 5.69 16.00
N TYR A 254 17.37 6.35 15.14
CA TYR A 254 18.65 6.95 15.52
C TYR A 254 18.44 8.33 16.14
N LEU A 255 18.93 8.54 17.36
CA LEU A 255 18.77 9.81 18.08
C LEU A 255 19.80 10.86 17.67
N GLY A 256 20.71 10.51 16.75
CA GLY A 256 21.71 11.40 16.18
C GLY A 256 23.12 11.08 16.63
N LEU A 257 24.07 11.49 15.79
CA LEU A 257 25.49 11.22 15.97
C LEU A 257 26.03 11.81 17.29
N GLY A 258 26.76 10.99 18.05
CA GLY A 258 27.39 11.39 19.31
C GLY A 258 26.46 11.42 20.53
N THR A 259 25.18 11.04 20.37
CA THR A 259 24.32 10.71 21.50
C THR A 259 24.74 9.37 22.12
N ASP A 260 24.49 9.18 23.42
CA ASP A 260 24.83 7.93 24.11
C ASP A 260 23.63 7.34 24.86
N CYS A 261 23.60 6.02 24.97
CA CYS A 261 22.53 5.32 25.67
C CYS A 261 22.58 5.47 27.19
N SER A 262 23.69 5.93 27.75
CA SER A 262 23.80 6.21 29.19
C SER A 262 22.91 7.38 29.62
N THR A 263 22.58 8.27 28.67
CA THR A 263 21.71 9.42 28.87
C THR A 263 20.40 9.36 28.08
N SER A 264 20.32 8.49 27.06
CA SER A 264 19.16 8.40 26.16
C SER A 264 18.20 7.24 26.43
N GLN A 265 18.48 6.32 27.36
CA GLN A 265 17.59 5.16 27.62
C GLN A 265 16.14 5.56 27.91
N SER A 266 15.94 6.60 28.72
CA SER A 266 14.59 7.10 29.05
C SER A 266 13.86 7.67 27.83
N ILE A 267 14.58 8.12 26.80
CA ILE A 267 13.98 8.60 25.55
C ILE A 267 13.40 7.42 24.78
N CYS A 268 14.13 6.30 24.69
CA CYS A 268 13.65 5.11 23.99
C CYS A 268 12.39 4.50 24.63
N GLU A 269 12.28 4.57 25.95
CA GLU A 269 11.12 4.04 26.70
C GLU A 269 9.91 4.99 26.71
N SER A 270 10.08 6.22 26.20
CA SER A 270 9.08 7.26 26.30
C SER A 270 8.40 7.54 24.97
N GLY A 271 7.18 8.06 25.05
CA GLY A 271 6.38 8.48 23.90
C GLY A 271 5.29 9.45 24.33
N ALA A 272 4.40 9.76 23.40
CA ALA A 272 3.22 10.57 23.64
C ALA A 272 2.15 9.76 24.39
N CYS A 273 1.50 10.40 25.35
CA CYS A 273 0.38 9.87 26.11
C CYS A 273 -0.85 10.74 25.89
N CYS A 274 -1.88 10.16 25.27
CA CYS A 274 -3.15 10.81 25.02
C CYS A 274 -4.06 10.64 26.23
N LEU A 275 -4.61 11.73 26.77
CA LEU A 275 -5.47 11.72 27.96
C LEU A 275 -6.94 11.91 27.58
N LEU A 276 -7.84 11.47 28.46
CA LEU A 276 -9.30 11.55 28.27
C LEU A 276 -9.85 12.98 28.30
N ASP A 277 -9.08 13.98 28.73
CA ASP A 277 -9.46 15.39 28.62
C ASP A 277 -9.02 16.05 27.30
N GLY A 278 -8.47 15.25 26.38
CA GLY A 278 -7.92 15.69 25.10
C GLY A 278 -6.51 16.26 25.21
N ALA A 279 -5.91 16.31 26.40
CA ALA A 279 -4.51 16.67 26.54
C ALA A 279 -3.61 15.55 26.00
N CYS A 280 -2.47 15.94 25.43
CA CYS A 280 -1.39 15.04 25.10
C CYS A 280 -0.16 15.41 25.91
N VAL A 281 0.51 14.42 26.50
CA VAL A 281 1.72 14.58 27.30
C VAL A 281 2.87 13.84 26.65
N ASP A 282 3.96 14.56 26.36
CA ASP A 282 5.19 13.98 25.80
C ASP A 282 6.07 13.33 26.86
N ALA A 283 7.02 12.50 26.40
CA ALA A 283 8.10 11.94 27.20
C ALA A 283 7.62 11.12 28.41
N VAL A 284 6.58 10.32 28.19
CA VAL A 284 5.97 9.47 29.22
C VAL A 284 6.22 8.00 28.89
N THR A 285 6.50 7.16 29.88
CA THR A 285 6.52 5.69 29.69
C THR A 285 5.10 5.14 29.53
N GLU A 286 4.95 3.98 28.92
CA GLU A 286 3.65 3.31 28.77
C GLU A 286 2.94 3.10 30.12
N ASN A 287 3.67 2.61 31.14
CA ASN A 287 3.10 2.36 32.46
C ASN A 287 2.63 3.65 33.16
N ASP A 288 3.38 4.73 33.01
CA ASP A 288 2.99 6.03 33.56
C ASP A 288 1.78 6.59 32.80
N CYS A 289 1.71 6.38 31.48
CA CYS A 289 0.56 6.76 30.68
C CYS A 289 -0.72 6.03 31.12
N VAL A 290 -0.65 4.71 31.33
CA VAL A 290 -1.76 3.91 31.87
C VAL A 290 -2.15 4.41 33.27
N THR A 291 -1.19 4.78 34.11
CA THR A 291 -1.45 5.33 35.45
C THR A 291 -2.19 6.69 35.39
N MET A 292 -2.02 7.45 34.31
CA MET A 292 -2.76 8.68 34.04
C MET A 292 -4.15 8.44 33.40
N ASN A 293 -4.57 7.19 33.25
CA ASN A 293 -5.75 6.80 32.46
C ASN A 293 -5.67 7.31 31.01
N GLY A 294 -4.46 7.37 30.47
CA GLY A 294 -4.21 7.73 29.08
C GLY A 294 -4.02 6.52 28.18
N GLN A 295 -4.12 6.76 26.87
CA GLN A 295 -3.74 5.82 25.83
C GLN A 295 -2.34 6.18 25.34
N TYR A 296 -1.41 5.22 25.46
CA TYR A 296 -0.04 5.40 25.00
C TYR A 296 0.00 5.31 23.47
N ALA A 297 0.61 6.30 22.83
CA ALA A 297 0.66 6.37 21.37
C ALA A 297 1.82 5.56 20.75
N GLY A 298 2.68 4.98 21.59
CA GLY A 298 3.86 4.22 21.17
C GLY A 298 5.16 4.95 21.47
N GLN A 299 6.28 4.23 21.47
CA GLN A 299 7.59 4.81 21.74
C GLN A 299 7.98 5.85 20.70
N LEU A 300 8.74 6.86 21.12
CA LEU A 300 9.30 7.94 20.29
C LEU A 300 8.27 8.81 19.56
N THR A 301 6.99 8.61 19.83
CA THR A 301 5.93 9.49 19.36
C THR A 301 5.94 10.81 20.12
N GLN A 302 5.50 11.87 19.44
CA GLN A 302 5.42 13.22 20.00
C GLN A 302 4.04 13.80 19.79
N CYS A 303 3.51 14.50 20.79
CA CYS A 303 2.20 15.14 20.74
C CYS A 303 2.06 16.16 19.59
N ALA A 304 3.17 16.71 19.09
CA ALA A 304 3.17 17.64 17.97
C ALA A 304 2.82 16.98 16.62
N THR A 305 3.09 15.68 16.47
CA THR A 305 2.91 14.92 15.22
C THR A 305 1.94 13.76 15.37
N THR A 306 1.69 13.31 16.59
CA THR A 306 0.74 12.25 16.91
C THR A 306 -0.66 12.81 17.05
N ALA A 307 -1.57 12.37 16.18
CA ALA A 307 -2.99 12.59 16.37
C ALA A 307 -3.49 11.69 17.51
N CYS A 308 -3.92 12.30 18.61
CA CYS A 308 -4.54 11.54 19.68
C CYS A 308 -5.89 10.96 19.25
N PRO A 309 -6.23 9.72 19.68
CA PRO A 309 -7.53 9.14 19.41
C PRO A 309 -8.66 10.04 19.92
N ALA A 310 -9.76 10.11 19.18
CA ALA A 310 -10.92 10.90 19.57
C ALA A 310 -11.45 10.44 20.93
N VAL A 311 -11.80 11.41 21.78
CA VAL A 311 -12.41 11.16 23.09
C VAL A 311 -13.85 11.64 23.08
N GLY A 312 -14.76 10.86 23.65
CA GLY A 312 -16.17 11.16 23.64
C GLY A 312 -17.02 10.17 24.42
N ALA A 313 -18.32 10.42 24.44
CA ALA A 313 -19.30 9.58 25.10
C ALA A 313 -19.43 8.23 24.39
N CYS A 314 -19.37 7.17 25.17
CA CYS A 314 -19.53 5.79 24.76
C CYS A 314 -20.75 5.18 25.45
N CYS A 315 -21.68 4.65 24.66
CA CYS A 315 -22.90 4.01 25.16
C CYS A 315 -22.80 2.49 25.08
N THR A 316 -22.69 1.83 26.22
CA THR A 316 -22.65 0.37 26.33
C THR A 316 -23.82 -0.12 27.19
N GLY A 317 -24.77 -0.84 26.59
CA GLY A 317 -25.94 -1.36 27.31
C GLY A 317 -26.78 -0.27 28.00
N GLY A 318 -26.85 0.92 27.40
CA GLY A 318 -27.54 2.09 27.96
C GLY A 318 -26.75 2.88 29.02
N VAL A 319 -25.53 2.45 29.38
CA VAL A 319 -24.63 3.18 30.28
C VAL A 319 -23.69 4.05 29.47
N CYS A 320 -23.57 5.32 29.86
CA CYS A 320 -22.61 6.25 29.24
C CYS A 320 -21.31 6.34 30.03
N GLU A 321 -20.19 6.25 29.34
CA GLU A 321 -18.85 6.57 29.84
C GLU A 321 -18.09 7.45 28.84
N VAL A 322 -17.28 8.42 29.32
CA VAL A 322 -16.37 9.17 28.43
C VAL A 322 -15.08 8.37 28.32
N THR A 323 -14.75 7.93 27.12
CA THR A 323 -13.55 7.11 26.85
C THR A 323 -13.01 7.41 25.45
N PHE A 324 -11.84 6.86 25.11
CA PHE A 324 -11.34 6.87 23.73
C PHE A 324 -12.27 6.08 22.82
N GLU A 325 -12.40 6.53 21.57
CA GLU A 325 -13.20 5.88 20.54
C GLU A 325 -12.86 4.39 20.39
N ASN A 326 -11.58 4.04 20.28
CA ASN A 326 -11.15 2.65 20.14
C ASN A 326 -11.54 1.80 21.35
N THR A 327 -11.38 2.33 22.57
CA THR A 327 -11.82 1.66 23.80
C THR A 327 -13.34 1.48 23.84
N CYS A 328 -14.10 2.45 23.35
CA CYS A 328 -15.55 2.34 23.25
C CYS A 328 -15.97 1.20 22.34
N ARG A 329 -15.41 1.17 21.13
CA ARG A 329 -15.74 0.20 20.08
C ARG A 329 -15.33 -1.21 20.47
N THR A 330 -14.10 -1.41 20.94
CA THR A 330 -13.63 -2.72 21.45
C THR A 330 -14.41 -3.22 22.66
N GLY A 331 -15.00 -2.31 23.45
CA GLY A 331 -15.93 -2.63 24.54
C GLY A 331 -17.34 -3.02 24.08
N GLY A 332 -17.63 -2.97 22.78
CA GLY A 332 -18.96 -3.22 22.21
C GLY A 332 -19.94 -2.06 22.43
N GLY A 333 -19.44 -0.86 22.71
CA GLY A 333 -20.22 0.35 22.89
C GLY A 333 -20.36 1.18 21.62
N SER A 334 -21.36 2.06 21.57
CA SER A 334 -21.54 3.03 20.49
C SER A 334 -20.90 4.36 20.86
N PHE A 335 -19.88 4.78 20.10
CA PHE A 335 -19.22 6.07 20.26
C PHE A 335 -20.06 7.18 19.63
N LEU A 336 -20.36 8.24 20.40
CA LEU A 336 -21.25 9.32 19.96
C LEU A 336 -20.53 10.49 19.27
N GLY A 337 -19.24 10.33 19.00
CA GLY A 337 -18.39 11.33 18.37
C GLY A 337 -17.48 12.07 19.34
N GLU A 338 -16.46 12.71 18.78
CA GLU A 338 -15.46 13.48 19.52
C GLU A 338 -16.11 14.64 20.29
N GLY A 339 -15.72 14.81 21.56
CA GLY A 339 -16.23 15.85 22.45
C GLY A 339 -17.65 15.59 22.97
N ALA A 340 -18.32 14.50 22.58
CA ALA A 340 -19.60 14.12 23.17
C ALA A 340 -19.44 13.86 24.67
N VAL A 341 -20.37 14.36 25.49
CA VAL A 341 -20.31 14.24 26.95
C VAL A 341 -21.41 13.34 27.49
N CYS A 342 -21.12 12.63 28.58
CA CYS A 342 -22.15 11.85 29.25
C CYS A 342 -23.16 12.75 29.98
N GLY A 343 -24.43 12.58 29.63
CA GLY A 343 -25.56 13.26 30.24
C GLY A 343 -26.77 12.33 30.39
N ALA A 344 -27.80 12.80 31.09
CA ALA A 344 -29.05 12.04 31.20
C ALA A 344 -29.67 11.83 29.82
N GLY A 345 -30.02 10.58 29.49
CA GLY A 345 -30.63 10.21 28.21
C GLY A 345 -29.71 10.28 27.00
N VAL A 346 -28.40 10.48 27.19
CA VAL A 346 -27.45 10.52 26.06
C VAL A 346 -27.34 9.17 25.33
N CYS A 347 -27.60 8.08 26.06
CA CYS A 347 -27.71 6.73 25.50
C CYS A 347 -29.15 6.33 25.18
N ASP A 348 -30.08 7.28 25.20
CA ASP A 348 -31.43 7.04 24.68
C ASP A 348 -31.41 7.21 23.16
N GLY A 349 -32.32 6.52 22.51
CA GLY A 349 -32.43 6.50 21.06
C GLY A 349 -33.86 6.29 20.62
N ALA A 350 -34.11 6.54 19.34
CA ALA A 350 -35.37 6.22 18.71
C ALA A 350 -35.67 4.72 18.82
N CYS A 351 -36.89 4.44 19.24
CA CYS A 351 -37.41 3.12 19.49
C CYS A 351 -38.72 2.98 18.73
N CYS A 352 -38.79 2.03 17.79
CA CYS A 352 -39.94 1.86 16.93
C CYS A 352 -40.80 0.67 17.30
N SER A 353 -42.10 0.94 17.44
CA SER A 353 -43.17 -0.04 17.54
C SER A 353 -44.10 0.09 16.33
N GLY A 354 -43.78 -0.63 15.25
CA GLY A 354 -44.47 -0.45 13.97
C GLY A 354 -44.18 0.95 13.41
N SER A 355 -45.21 1.74 13.09
CA SER A 355 -45.05 3.11 12.61
C SER A 355 -44.88 4.16 13.72
N ALA A 356 -44.96 3.76 14.99
CA ALA A 356 -44.83 4.68 16.14
C ALA A 356 -43.38 4.72 16.63
N CYS A 357 -42.90 5.92 16.95
CA CYS A 357 -41.56 6.16 17.49
C CYS A 357 -41.63 6.73 18.91
N THR A 358 -40.80 6.23 19.82
CA THR A 358 -40.50 6.80 21.15
C THR A 358 -38.99 6.98 21.34
N ILE A 359 -38.58 7.76 22.33
CA ILE A 359 -37.17 7.87 22.73
C ILE A 359 -37.01 7.11 24.03
N GLU A 360 -36.22 6.04 24.01
CA GLU A 360 -36.03 5.14 25.15
C GLU A 360 -34.56 4.69 25.22
N ASN A 361 -34.10 4.22 26.38
CA ASN A 361 -32.81 3.55 26.44
C ASN A 361 -32.90 2.18 25.73
N GLN A 362 -31.75 1.66 25.30
CA GLN A 362 -31.67 0.39 24.57
C GLN A 362 -32.34 -0.79 25.30
N ALA A 363 -32.12 -0.91 26.61
CA ALA A 363 -32.62 -2.04 27.39
C ALA A 363 -34.15 -2.03 27.46
N ASP A 364 -34.74 -0.86 27.71
CA ASP A 364 -36.19 -0.67 27.76
C ASP A 364 -36.80 -0.92 26.38
N CYS A 365 -36.23 -0.35 25.32
CA CYS A 365 -36.68 -0.53 23.94
C CYS A 365 -36.71 -2.01 23.51
N VAL A 366 -35.60 -2.73 23.74
CA VAL A 366 -35.49 -4.15 23.40
C VAL A 366 -36.39 -5.00 24.30
N SER A 367 -36.50 -4.68 25.59
CA SER A 367 -37.37 -5.43 26.52
C SER A 367 -38.86 -5.28 26.19
N ALA A 368 -39.25 -4.16 25.56
CA ALA A 368 -40.59 -3.91 25.05
C ALA A 368 -40.86 -4.61 23.70
N GLY A 369 -39.88 -5.33 23.13
CA GLY A 369 -39.98 -5.98 21.82
C GLY A 369 -40.01 -5.00 20.65
N GLN A 370 -39.48 -3.79 20.86
CA GLN A 370 -39.42 -2.73 19.86
C GLN A 370 -38.04 -2.71 19.18
N ILE A 371 -37.91 -1.94 18.10
CA ILE A 371 -36.67 -1.82 17.33
C ILE A 371 -35.92 -0.57 17.80
N TYR A 372 -34.75 -0.76 18.40
CA TYR A 372 -33.88 0.33 18.84
C TYR A 372 -32.95 0.79 17.71
N PHE A 373 -32.94 2.08 17.39
CA PHE A 373 -32.17 2.66 16.28
C PHE A 373 -30.79 3.18 16.72
N GLY A 374 -30.40 2.94 17.97
CA GLY A 374 -29.09 3.34 18.48
C GLY A 374 -29.13 4.64 19.28
N PRO A 375 -28.14 4.87 20.15
CA PRO A 375 -28.08 6.04 21.02
C PRO A 375 -27.91 7.33 20.22
N GLY A 376 -28.51 8.42 20.69
CA GLY A 376 -28.47 9.73 20.04
C GLY A 376 -29.43 9.90 18.86
N THR A 377 -30.06 8.83 18.36
CA THR A 377 -31.08 8.92 17.31
C THR A 377 -32.37 9.53 17.85
N THR A 378 -33.03 10.40 17.08
CA THR A 378 -34.33 10.97 17.45
C THR A 378 -35.47 10.45 16.56
N CYS A 379 -36.70 10.55 17.05
CA CYS A 379 -37.89 10.20 16.29
C CYS A 379 -38.19 11.16 15.13
N GLN A 380 -37.44 12.26 15.01
CA GLN A 380 -37.48 13.14 13.84
C GLN A 380 -36.50 12.67 12.76
N ASP A 381 -35.46 11.94 13.17
CA ASP A 381 -34.42 11.39 12.30
C ASP A 381 -34.74 9.97 11.82
N ILE A 382 -35.71 9.30 12.45
CA ILE A 382 -36.10 7.92 12.14
C ILE A 382 -37.54 7.89 11.63
N VAL A 383 -37.69 7.49 10.36
CA VAL A 383 -38.97 7.00 9.85
C VAL A 383 -39.10 5.56 10.34
N CYS A 384 -39.88 5.37 11.40
CA CYS A 384 -40.14 4.02 11.88
C CYS A 384 -40.73 3.16 10.77
N PRO A 385 -40.28 1.90 10.64
CA PRO A 385 -40.72 1.05 9.55
C PRO A 385 -42.25 0.94 9.58
N GLY A 386 -42.88 1.63 8.64
CA GLY A 386 -44.28 1.42 8.30
C GLY A 386 -44.51 -0.04 7.91
N PRO A 387 -45.77 -0.48 7.80
CA PRO A 387 -46.09 -1.90 7.58
C PRO A 387 -45.45 -2.53 6.33
N GLY A 388 -44.95 -1.73 5.38
CA GLY A 388 -44.29 -2.19 4.15
C GLY A 388 -42.81 -2.54 4.27
N PHE A 389 -42.05 -1.93 5.19
CA PHE A 389 -40.59 -2.15 5.22
C PHE A 389 -40.21 -3.46 5.92
N ILE A 390 -39.13 -4.09 5.44
CA ILE A 390 -38.57 -5.32 5.99
C ILE A 390 -37.10 -5.08 6.34
N LEU A 391 -36.79 -5.04 7.63
CA LEU A 391 -35.42 -5.01 8.13
C LEU A 391 -34.79 -6.39 7.90
N LEU A 392 -33.72 -6.44 7.10
CA LEU A 392 -33.07 -7.69 6.75
C LEU A 392 -32.13 -8.15 7.86
N SER A 393 -31.86 -9.46 7.89
CA SER A 393 -30.74 -10.03 8.65
C SER A 393 -29.45 -9.81 7.87
N TYR A 394 -28.95 -8.58 7.92
CA TYR A 394 -27.71 -8.14 7.28
C TYR A 394 -26.50 -8.97 7.76
N ASN A 395 -25.50 -9.11 6.91
CA ASN A 395 -24.29 -9.88 7.18
C ASN A 395 -23.01 -9.21 6.66
N TRP A 396 -23.12 -7.97 6.20
CA TRP A 396 -22.01 -7.23 5.61
C TRP A 396 -22.22 -5.73 5.83
N ASN A 397 -21.16 -5.00 6.17
CA ASN A 397 -21.16 -3.53 6.17
C ASN A 397 -20.59 -3.04 4.84
N GLY A 398 -21.47 -2.62 3.93
CA GLY A 398 -21.11 -2.29 2.55
C GLY A 398 -22.00 -1.22 1.92
N ILE A 399 -22.64 -0.38 2.72
CA ILE A 399 -23.13 0.95 2.32
C ILE A 399 -22.21 1.99 2.94
N SER A 400 -21.66 2.90 2.13
CA SER A 400 -20.73 3.92 2.63
C SER A 400 -21.50 5.10 3.22
N HIS A 401 -21.50 5.17 4.55
CA HIS A 401 -22.04 6.29 5.31
C HIS A 401 -21.01 7.42 5.44
N ILE A 402 -21.47 8.65 5.74
CA ILE A 402 -20.58 9.81 5.92
C ILE A 402 -19.47 9.55 6.94
N ALA A 403 -19.78 8.86 8.04
CA ALA A 403 -18.83 8.60 9.14
C ALA A 403 -17.78 7.52 8.82
N GLU A 404 -17.91 6.80 7.71
CA GLU A 404 -17.02 5.69 7.34
C GLU A 404 -16.08 6.06 6.18
N ARG A 405 -16.28 7.23 5.57
CA ARG A 405 -15.55 7.66 4.37
C ARG A 405 -14.12 8.04 4.71
N GLY A 406 -13.17 7.53 3.94
CA GLY A 406 -11.74 7.84 4.12
C GLY A 406 -11.07 7.04 5.23
N PHE A 407 -11.72 6.01 5.79
CA PHE A 407 -11.21 5.19 6.88
C PHE A 407 -11.17 3.69 6.48
N PRO A 408 -10.28 3.29 5.54
CA PRO A 408 -10.07 1.88 5.14
C PRO A 408 -9.96 0.89 6.28
N ASP A 409 -9.15 1.30 7.25
CA ASP A 409 -8.62 0.42 8.27
C ASP A 409 -9.46 0.44 9.53
N ASP A 410 -10.59 1.16 9.48
CA ASP A 410 -11.60 1.04 10.51
C ASP A 410 -12.16 -0.39 10.47
N LEU A 411 -11.90 -1.14 11.54
CA LEU A 411 -12.31 -2.53 11.69
C LEU A 411 -13.84 -2.67 11.71
N ASP A 412 -14.58 -1.61 12.01
CA ASP A 412 -16.04 -1.65 11.99
C ASP A 412 -16.62 -0.99 10.72
N GLY A 413 -15.76 -0.35 9.92
CA GLY A 413 -16.15 0.46 8.77
C GLY A 413 -16.62 -0.34 7.56
N PHE A 414 -17.17 0.40 6.61
CA PHE A 414 -17.61 -0.05 5.29
C PHE A 414 -16.52 -0.84 4.54
N ARG A 415 -16.93 -1.90 3.83
CA ARG A 415 -16.12 -2.57 2.80
C ARG A 415 -16.96 -2.85 1.57
N THR A 416 -16.37 -2.62 0.40
CA THR A 416 -16.99 -2.99 -0.87
C THR A 416 -17.01 -4.51 -1.07
N ILE A 417 -18.01 -5.02 -1.80
CA ILE A 417 -18.04 -6.43 -2.25
C ILE A 417 -17.23 -6.69 -3.52
N GLY A 418 -16.68 -5.62 -4.09
CA GLY A 418 -15.70 -5.63 -5.17
C GLY A 418 -15.24 -4.23 -5.50
N ASP A 419 -15.20 -3.85 -6.78
CA ASP A 419 -14.64 -2.54 -7.17
C ASP A 419 -15.39 -1.32 -6.58
N ARG A 420 -16.68 -1.44 -6.26
CA ARG A 420 -17.54 -0.34 -5.79
C ARG A 420 -18.60 -0.78 -4.79
N GLY A 421 -19.09 0.18 -4.00
CA GLY A 421 -20.26 0.05 -3.14
C GLY A 421 -21.18 1.27 -3.22
N LEU A 422 -22.35 1.16 -2.60
CA LEU A 422 -23.36 2.21 -2.57
C LEU A 422 -22.93 3.35 -1.62
N ARG A 423 -22.87 4.60 -2.10
CA ARG A 423 -22.69 5.79 -1.24
C ARG A 423 -24.03 6.31 -0.74
N LEU A 424 -24.14 6.49 0.58
CA LEU A 424 -25.27 7.15 1.23
C LEU A 424 -24.87 8.56 1.73
N ASP A 425 -25.28 9.62 1.03
CA ASP A 425 -24.94 11.03 1.36
C ASP A 425 -26.12 11.75 2.01
N THR A 426 -26.09 11.94 3.33
CA THR A 426 -27.24 12.49 4.09
C THR A 426 -27.23 14.02 4.23
N THR A 427 -26.48 14.77 3.43
CA THR A 427 -26.47 16.25 3.48
C THR A 427 -27.44 16.95 2.53
N THR A 428 -28.10 16.23 1.63
CA THR A 428 -29.21 16.75 0.81
C THR A 428 -30.49 16.03 1.21
N SER A 429 -31.40 16.79 1.81
CA SER A 429 -32.75 16.36 2.09
C SER A 429 -33.44 15.78 0.85
N VAL A 430 -33.75 14.48 0.86
CA VAL A 430 -35.15 14.08 0.72
C VAL A 430 -35.64 14.01 2.16
N GLY A 431 -36.26 15.12 2.61
CA GLY A 431 -36.26 15.55 4.01
C GLY A 431 -36.55 14.47 5.06
N GLY A 432 -35.66 14.41 6.06
CA GLY A 432 -35.87 13.65 7.31
C GLY A 432 -35.79 12.14 7.14
N GLY A 433 -34.63 11.57 7.48
CA GLY A 433 -34.60 10.24 8.09
C GLY A 433 -35.00 9.03 7.25
N SER A 434 -34.55 8.94 6.00
CA SER A 434 -34.37 7.70 5.20
C SER A 434 -33.92 8.15 3.80
N ALA A 435 -32.81 7.65 3.26
CA ALA A 435 -32.61 7.74 1.82
C ALA A 435 -33.58 6.76 1.16
N SER A 436 -34.73 7.25 0.75
CA SER A 436 -35.75 6.38 0.19
C SER A 436 -35.66 6.35 -1.33
N VAL A 437 -35.60 5.16 -1.92
CA VAL A 437 -35.80 4.99 -3.36
C VAL A 437 -37.27 4.73 -3.62
N GLN A 438 -37.86 5.48 -4.54
CA GLN A 438 -39.21 5.26 -5.01
C GLN A 438 -39.16 4.70 -6.44
N SER A 439 -39.60 3.45 -6.62
CA SER A 439 -40.09 3.00 -7.92
C SER A 439 -41.60 3.10 -7.96
N ALA A 440 -42.21 3.02 -9.15
CA ALA A 440 -43.59 3.43 -9.44
C ALA A 440 -44.66 3.06 -8.39
N ASN A 441 -44.47 2.00 -7.57
CA ASN A 441 -45.36 1.63 -6.46
C ASN A 441 -44.66 1.13 -5.16
N ILE A 442 -43.32 1.15 -5.06
CA ILE A 442 -42.59 0.58 -3.89
C ILE A 442 -41.58 1.59 -3.37
N LEU A 443 -41.67 1.87 -2.06
CA LEU A 443 -40.72 2.69 -1.31
C LEU A 443 -39.75 1.79 -0.56
N TYR A 444 -38.45 2.03 -0.70
CA TYR A 444 -37.40 1.31 0.01
C TYR A 444 -36.75 2.18 1.08
N SER A 445 -36.23 1.55 2.12
CA SER A 445 -35.38 2.15 3.14
C SER A 445 -34.10 1.34 3.27
N PHE A 446 -32.97 2.00 3.45
CA PHE A 446 -31.69 1.35 3.77
C PHE A 446 -31.44 1.39 5.27
N GLU A 447 -30.54 0.53 5.75
CA GLU A 447 -29.87 0.76 7.03
C GLU A 447 -29.03 2.04 6.89
N THR A 448 -29.11 2.94 7.87
CA THR A 448 -28.50 4.28 7.79
C THR A 448 -27.50 4.53 8.91
N ARG A 449 -27.29 3.56 9.79
CA ARG A 449 -26.29 3.63 10.85
C ARG A 449 -24.92 3.30 10.24
N PRO A 450 -23.89 4.13 10.46
CA PRO A 450 -22.52 3.76 10.12
C PRO A 450 -22.01 2.65 11.03
N ASN A 451 -20.95 1.97 10.60
CA ASN A 451 -20.20 0.97 11.36
C ASN A 451 -21.03 -0.23 11.82
N VAL A 452 -22.07 -0.59 11.07
CA VAL A 452 -22.89 -1.79 11.31
C VAL A 452 -23.12 -2.55 10.01
N VAL A 453 -23.41 -3.84 10.11
CA VAL A 453 -23.87 -4.59 8.94
C VAL A 453 -25.19 -4.01 8.42
N ASP A 454 -25.23 -3.72 7.12
CA ASP A 454 -26.24 -2.87 6.48
C ASP A 454 -26.74 -3.44 5.13
N MET A 455 -26.15 -4.54 4.67
CA MET A 455 -26.60 -5.29 3.49
C MET A 455 -26.43 -6.80 3.66
N ILE A 456 -27.09 -7.56 2.78
CA ILE A 456 -26.87 -9.00 2.64
C ILE A 456 -25.94 -9.22 1.45
N VAL A 457 -24.88 -9.99 1.65
CA VAL A 457 -24.00 -10.47 0.59
C VAL A 457 -24.17 -11.96 0.39
N LEU A 458 -24.19 -12.38 -0.87
CA LEU A 458 -24.12 -13.77 -1.31
C LEU A 458 -22.95 -13.94 -2.28
N GLY A 459 -22.34 -15.12 -2.28
CA GLY A 459 -21.20 -15.41 -3.15
C GLY A 459 -19.86 -15.08 -2.49
N ARG A 460 -18.87 -14.70 -3.29
CA ARG A 460 -17.49 -14.44 -2.84
C ARG A 460 -17.01 -13.09 -3.35
N ARG A 461 -16.48 -12.26 -2.45
CA ARG A 461 -15.85 -10.96 -2.78
C ARG A 461 -14.65 -11.17 -3.72
N SER A 462 -14.44 -10.21 -4.63
CA SER A 462 -13.24 -10.08 -5.48
C SER A 462 -12.89 -8.63 -5.60
N VAL A 463 -11.61 -8.29 -5.46
CA VAL A 463 -11.17 -6.90 -5.33
C VAL A 463 -10.15 -6.43 -6.37
N ASN A 464 -9.91 -7.19 -7.44
CA ASN A 464 -9.27 -6.66 -8.65
C ASN A 464 -9.09 -7.72 -9.76
N ASN A 465 -9.76 -7.49 -10.88
CA ASN A 465 -9.54 -8.12 -12.17
C ASN A 465 -8.03 -8.23 -12.55
N GLN A 466 -7.39 -9.40 -12.34
CA GLN A 466 -6.29 -10.04 -13.13
C GLN A 466 -5.36 -10.97 -12.31
N THR A 467 -5.51 -12.29 -12.46
CA THR A 467 -4.46 -13.35 -12.36
C THR A 467 -3.59 -13.49 -11.08
N GLY A 468 -4.17 -13.78 -9.91
CA GLY A 468 -3.42 -14.26 -8.71
C GLY A 468 -4.36 -14.62 -7.53
N PRO A 469 -3.89 -15.25 -6.43
CA PRO A 469 -4.71 -15.44 -5.24
C PRO A 469 -4.88 -14.09 -4.54
N LYS A 470 -5.89 -13.36 -5.00
CA LYS A 470 -6.24 -12.01 -4.57
C LYS A 470 -7.57 -12.09 -3.83
N GLY A 471 -7.59 -11.63 -2.59
CA GLY A 471 -8.73 -11.79 -1.70
C GLY A 471 -8.40 -11.71 -0.20
N THR A 472 -7.17 -11.38 0.18
CA THR A 472 -6.85 -11.12 1.58
C THR A 472 -7.17 -9.66 1.90
N TRP A 473 -7.61 -9.44 3.12
CA TRP A 473 -7.58 -8.11 3.71
C TRP A 473 -6.16 -7.55 3.71
N ASP A 474 -6.02 -6.25 3.91
CA ASP A 474 -4.71 -5.69 4.20
C ASP A 474 -4.12 -6.34 5.46
N ASP A 475 -2.83 -6.64 5.42
CA ASP A 475 -2.07 -7.22 6.53
C ASP A 475 -1.70 -6.13 7.56
N ILE A 476 -1.69 -4.85 7.16
CA ILE A 476 -1.23 -3.73 7.98
C ILE A 476 -2.22 -2.56 7.86
N ALA A 477 -2.56 -1.94 8.99
CA ALA A 477 -3.33 -0.69 8.99
C ALA A 477 -2.36 0.48 8.77
N ASP A 478 -2.24 0.96 7.53
CA ASP A 478 -1.33 2.04 7.14
C ASP A 478 -2.03 3.27 6.54
N GLY A 479 -3.37 3.24 6.45
CA GLY A 479 -4.20 4.34 5.98
C GLY A 479 -4.22 4.50 4.45
N ASP A 480 -3.82 3.47 3.70
CA ASP A 480 -3.75 3.50 2.25
C ASP A 480 -5.11 3.32 1.55
N SER A 481 -5.17 2.75 0.34
CA SER A 481 -6.42 2.47 -0.38
C SER A 481 -6.79 0.98 -0.40
N PHE A 482 -6.37 0.22 0.60
CA PHE A 482 -6.74 -1.15 0.98
C PHE A 482 -7.17 -1.17 2.45
N GLY A 483 -8.04 -2.10 2.85
CA GLY A 483 -8.57 -2.13 4.21
C GLY A 483 -8.23 -3.42 4.92
N VAL A 484 -7.81 -3.32 6.19
CA VAL A 484 -7.59 -4.50 7.06
C VAL A 484 -8.88 -5.28 7.36
N GLN A 485 -8.73 -6.48 7.91
CA GLN A 485 -9.84 -7.39 8.22
C GLN A 485 -10.83 -6.76 9.21
N PRO A 486 -12.12 -6.58 8.87
CA PRO A 486 -13.10 -5.99 9.76
C PRO A 486 -13.57 -6.99 10.84
N ASN A 487 -14.00 -6.45 11.98
CA ASN A 487 -14.55 -7.19 13.10
C ASN A 487 -15.87 -7.90 12.77
N TRP A 488 -16.68 -7.29 11.91
CA TRP A 488 -18.00 -7.80 11.53
C TRP A 488 -17.92 -8.95 10.50
N ASP A 489 -16.76 -9.18 9.89
CA ASP A 489 -16.46 -10.38 9.10
C ASP A 489 -15.15 -11.04 9.59
N PRO A 490 -15.21 -11.74 10.75
CA PRO A 490 -14.06 -12.43 11.30
C PRO A 490 -13.71 -13.69 10.50
N SER A 491 -14.53 -14.07 9.52
CA SER A 491 -14.18 -15.10 8.56
C SER A 491 -13.22 -14.52 7.52
N ASP A 492 -12.35 -15.35 6.95
CA ASP A 492 -11.64 -14.95 5.74
C ASP A 492 -12.71 -14.58 4.71
N ALA A 493 -12.87 -13.30 4.38
CA ALA A 493 -13.94 -12.70 3.56
C ALA A 493 -14.07 -13.26 2.14
N ASN A 494 -13.25 -14.25 1.86
CA ASN A 494 -13.30 -15.21 0.78
C ASN A 494 -14.30 -16.36 0.97
N ALA A 495 -14.90 -16.53 2.14
CA ALA A 495 -15.83 -17.61 2.40
C ALA A 495 -17.15 -17.37 1.65
N ILE A 496 -17.63 -18.42 0.96
CA ILE A 496 -18.91 -18.36 0.28
C ILE A 496 -20.01 -18.14 1.31
N VAL A 497 -20.67 -16.98 1.25
CA VAL A 497 -21.90 -16.78 2.00
C VAL A 497 -23.02 -17.52 1.29
N ALA A 498 -23.44 -18.65 1.88
CA ALA A 498 -24.38 -19.57 1.25
C ALA A 498 -25.84 -19.10 1.31
N SER A 499 -26.23 -18.42 2.39
CA SER A 499 -27.63 -17.97 2.59
C SER A 499 -27.78 -16.96 3.72
N SER A 500 -28.77 -16.08 3.64
CA SER A 500 -29.30 -15.27 4.76
C SER A 500 -30.82 -15.42 4.85
N THR A 501 -31.37 -15.51 6.06
CA THR A 501 -32.83 -15.64 6.29
C THR A 501 -33.31 -14.57 7.26
N THR A 502 -34.30 -13.78 6.82
CA THR A 502 -34.99 -12.78 7.62
C THR A 502 -36.36 -13.31 8.04
N THR A 503 -36.62 -13.40 9.34
CA THR A 503 -37.93 -13.81 9.88
C THR A 503 -38.81 -12.58 10.14
N LEU A 504 -40.07 -12.64 9.72
CA LEU A 504 -41.05 -11.56 9.88
C LEU A 504 -41.97 -11.85 11.07
N SER A 505 -41.96 -10.96 12.05
CA SER A 505 -42.86 -11.02 13.21
C SER A 505 -43.50 -9.64 13.43
N PRO A 506 -44.82 -9.47 13.22
CA PRO A 506 -45.78 -10.49 12.76
C PRO A 506 -45.63 -10.82 11.26
N PRO A 507 -46.03 -12.03 10.82
CA PRO A 507 -46.12 -12.38 9.40
C PRO A 507 -46.95 -11.39 8.58
N ARG A 508 -46.61 -11.21 7.29
CA ARG A 508 -47.28 -10.25 6.38
C ARG A 508 -48.34 -10.92 5.51
N LEU A 509 -49.57 -10.40 5.50
CA LEU A 509 -50.65 -10.94 4.66
C LEU A 509 -50.40 -10.66 3.17
N LEU A 510 -50.58 -11.67 2.32
CA LEU A 510 -50.56 -11.55 0.86
C LEU A 510 -51.99 -11.34 0.33
N ASP A 511 -52.40 -10.08 0.23
CA ASP A 511 -53.70 -9.69 -0.32
C ASP A 511 -53.65 -9.47 -1.86
N ASP A 512 -54.73 -8.93 -2.43
CA ASP A 512 -54.86 -8.63 -3.86
C ASP A 512 -53.92 -7.51 -4.35
N GLN A 513 -53.29 -6.77 -3.43
CA GLN A 513 -52.41 -5.63 -3.71
C GLN A 513 -50.95 -5.91 -3.33
N PHE A 514 -50.63 -7.15 -2.95
CA PHE A 514 -49.28 -7.53 -2.57
C PHE A 514 -48.30 -7.42 -3.75
N GLU A 515 -47.33 -6.53 -3.59
CA GLU A 515 -46.11 -6.42 -4.40
C GLU A 515 -44.92 -6.39 -3.44
N LEU A 516 -43.92 -7.25 -3.66
CA LEU A 516 -42.68 -7.27 -2.90
C LEU A 516 -41.53 -6.94 -3.85
N GLY A 517 -40.72 -5.98 -3.44
CA GLY A 517 -39.60 -5.48 -4.19
C GLY A 517 -38.27 -5.77 -3.49
N VAL A 518 -37.22 -6.00 -4.29
CA VAL A 518 -35.85 -6.28 -3.84
C VAL A 518 -34.89 -5.38 -4.60
N LEU A 519 -33.99 -4.67 -3.89
CA LEU A 519 -32.91 -3.88 -4.48
C LEU A 519 -31.57 -4.62 -4.34
N SER A 520 -30.87 -4.79 -5.45
CA SER A 520 -29.58 -5.50 -5.47
C SER A 520 -28.64 -5.05 -6.59
N HIS A 521 -27.36 -5.39 -6.47
CA HIS A 521 -26.37 -5.29 -7.55
C HIS A 521 -25.35 -6.42 -7.47
N GLY A 522 -24.76 -6.79 -8.61
CA GLY A 522 -23.69 -7.77 -8.71
C GLY A 522 -22.33 -7.14 -9.02
N THR A 523 -21.26 -7.88 -8.78
CA THR A 523 -19.89 -7.52 -9.17
C THR A 523 -19.32 -8.47 -10.22
N GLU A 524 -18.24 -8.07 -10.90
CA GLU A 524 -17.36 -8.97 -11.66
C GLU A 524 -18.10 -9.80 -12.71
N GLY A 525 -18.89 -9.12 -13.54
CA GLY A 525 -19.75 -9.71 -14.56
C GLY A 525 -21.17 -10.09 -14.07
N GLY A 526 -21.48 -9.86 -12.80
CA GLY A 526 -22.80 -10.09 -12.21
C GLY A 526 -23.15 -11.56 -11.99
N GLY A 527 -24.44 -11.84 -11.83
CA GLY A 527 -24.95 -13.19 -11.60
C GLY A 527 -26.44 -13.19 -11.28
N ALA A 528 -26.88 -14.22 -10.56
CA ALA A 528 -28.24 -14.35 -10.07
C ALA A 528 -28.24 -14.99 -8.68
N PHE A 529 -29.33 -14.82 -7.93
CA PHE A 529 -29.53 -15.47 -6.64
C PHE A 529 -30.97 -15.94 -6.46
N ASN A 530 -31.17 -16.89 -5.55
CA ASN A 530 -32.50 -17.33 -5.20
C ASN A 530 -33.09 -16.50 -4.05
N MET A 531 -34.38 -16.21 -4.16
CA MET A 531 -35.21 -15.70 -3.09
C MET A 531 -36.32 -16.71 -2.79
N THR A 532 -36.42 -17.17 -1.54
CA THR A 532 -37.48 -18.06 -1.07
C THR A 532 -38.39 -17.32 -0.09
N LEU A 533 -39.69 -17.27 -0.39
CA LEU A 533 -40.72 -16.77 0.51
C LEU A 533 -41.34 -17.96 1.24
N THR A 534 -41.18 -18.00 2.57
CA THR A 534 -41.79 -19.05 3.42
C THR A 534 -43.00 -18.48 4.16
N PHE A 535 -44.11 -19.20 4.11
CA PHE A 535 -45.37 -18.79 4.72
C PHE A 535 -45.57 -19.41 6.10
N ALA A 536 -46.44 -18.81 6.92
CA ALA A 536 -46.74 -19.26 8.28
C ALA A 536 -47.32 -20.69 8.34
N ASP A 537 -47.86 -21.21 7.23
CA ASP A 537 -48.32 -22.59 7.07
C ASP A 537 -47.21 -23.56 6.62
N SER A 538 -45.95 -23.11 6.63
CA SER A 538 -44.74 -23.85 6.20
C SER A 538 -44.66 -24.17 4.70
N THR A 539 -45.60 -23.68 3.88
CA THR A 539 -45.44 -23.71 2.42
C THR A 539 -44.46 -22.63 1.96
N PHE A 540 -43.88 -22.77 0.77
CA PHE A 540 -42.91 -21.81 0.25
C PHE A 540 -42.97 -21.70 -1.28
N VAL A 541 -42.44 -20.60 -1.80
CA VAL A 541 -42.18 -20.36 -3.23
C VAL A 541 -40.77 -19.79 -3.40
N THR A 542 -40.06 -20.22 -4.45
CA THR A 542 -38.69 -19.79 -4.73
C THR A 542 -38.63 -19.14 -6.11
N PHE A 543 -37.89 -18.05 -6.19
CA PHE A 543 -37.64 -17.26 -7.39
C PHE A 543 -36.14 -17.20 -7.63
N THR A 544 -35.71 -17.12 -8.89
CA THR A 544 -34.35 -16.73 -9.23
C THR A 544 -34.41 -15.29 -9.71
N LEU A 545 -33.68 -14.41 -9.03
CA LEU A 545 -33.60 -12.99 -9.33
C LEU A 545 -32.29 -12.67 -10.01
N ASP A 546 -32.36 -11.83 -11.03
CA ASP A 546 -31.17 -11.38 -11.76
C ASP A 546 -30.44 -10.27 -10.99
N CYS A 547 -29.11 -10.31 -11.03
CA CYS A 547 -28.23 -9.44 -10.27
C CYS A 547 -27.07 -8.96 -11.18
N PRO A 548 -27.36 -8.04 -12.11
CA PRO A 548 -26.41 -7.64 -13.15
C PRO A 548 -25.23 -6.84 -12.58
N ASP A 549 -24.16 -6.78 -13.36
CA ASP A 549 -22.89 -6.14 -13.00
C ASP A 549 -22.99 -4.62 -12.82
N TRP A 550 -22.12 -4.10 -11.95
CA TRP A 550 -22.04 -2.69 -11.60
C TRP A 550 -21.40 -1.82 -12.71
N PHE A 551 -20.35 -2.29 -13.42
CA PHE A 551 -19.53 -1.48 -14.36
C PHE A 551 -19.84 -1.71 -15.84
N ALA A 552 -19.90 -0.63 -16.63
CA ALA A 552 -20.45 -0.66 -17.98
C ALA A 552 -19.45 -0.94 -19.11
N ASN A 553 -19.61 -2.07 -19.81
CA ASN A 553 -19.12 -2.27 -21.19
C ASN A 553 -19.98 -3.23 -22.03
N GLY A 554 -21.31 -3.24 -21.84
CA GLY A 554 -22.27 -3.71 -22.86
C GLY A 554 -23.27 -4.83 -22.49
N ASN A 555 -23.42 -5.22 -21.22
CA ASN A 555 -24.35 -6.27 -20.75
C ASN A 555 -25.39 -5.78 -19.71
N HIS A 556 -25.80 -4.51 -19.78
CA HIS A 556 -26.48 -3.77 -18.69
C HIS A 556 -28.01 -3.77 -18.79
N VAL A 557 -28.63 -4.92 -19.03
CA VAL A 557 -30.08 -5.07 -18.95
C VAL A 557 -30.33 -6.24 -18.02
N ALA A 558 -31.15 -6.03 -16.99
CA ALA A 558 -31.60 -7.14 -16.17
C ALA A 558 -32.23 -8.20 -17.08
N ASP A 559 -31.82 -9.46 -16.92
CA ASP A 559 -32.38 -10.56 -17.70
C ASP A 559 -33.92 -10.54 -17.57
N PRO A 560 -34.64 -10.93 -18.63
CA PRO A 560 -36.10 -10.98 -18.60
C PRO A 560 -36.58 -11.72 -17.33
N PRO A 561 -37.64 -11.22 -16.65
CA PRO A 561 -38.10 -11.80 -15.40
C PRO A 561 -38.30 -13.32 -15.49
N GLY A 562 -37.69 -14.04 -14.56
CA GLY A 562 -37.89 -15.49 -14.41
C GLY A 562 -39.33 -15.84 -13.99
N LEU A 563 -39.61 -17.15 -13.88
CA LEU A 563 -40.92 -17.61 -13.45
C LEU A 563 -41.27 -17.07 -12.06
N GLY A 564 -42.46 -16.49 -11.91
CA GLY A 564 -42.91 -15.93 -10.64
C GLY A 564 -42.49 -14.48 -10.40
N VAL A 565 -41.60 -13.91 -11.22
CA VAL A 565 -41.13 -12.53 -11.13
C VAL A 565 -41.93 -11.65 -12.09
N ALA A 566 -42.46 -10.53 -11.61
CA ALA A 566 -43.30 -9.63 -12.40
C ALA A 566 -42.44 -8.69 -13.27
N THR A 567 -41.44 -8.07 -12.66
CA THR A 567 -40.52 -7.14 -13.33
C THR A 567 -39.13 -7.26 -12.73
N GLN A 568 -38.10 -7.08 -13.57
CA GLN A 568 -36.72 -6.87 -13.15
C GLN A 568 -36.16 -5.77 -14.04
N ALA A 569 -35.69 -4.68 -13.44
CA ALA A 569 -35.21 -3.53 -14.19
C ALA A 569 -34.21 -2.74 -13.37
N ILE A 570 -33.24 -2.14 -14.06
CA ILE A 570 -32.34 -1.14 -13.48
C ILE A 570 -33.18 0.10 -13.16
N LEU A 571 -32.99 0.64 -11.96
CA LEU A 571 -33.65 1.88 -11.57
C LEU A 571 -33.00 3.06 -12.32
N THR A 572 -33.80 3.75 -13.13
CA THR A 572 -33.40 4.93 -13.92
C THR A 572 -34.06 6.19 -13.34
N PRO A 573 -33.44 7.38 -13.48
CA PRO A 573 -32.29 7.70 -14.32
C PRO A 573 -30.93 7.41 -13.66
N ALA A 574 -29.94 7.06 -14.48
CA ALA A 574 -28.56 7.45 -14.18
C ALA A 574 -28.37 8.91 -14.65
N PRO A 575 -27.86 9.85 -13.85
CA PRO A 575 -27.63 9.85 -12.41
C PRO A 575 -28.79 10.59 -11.69
N LEU A 576 -29.13 10.20 -10.47
CA LEU A 576 -29.42 11.26 -9.51
C LEU A 576 -28.06 11.94 -9.29
N SER A 577 -27.98 13.25 -9.50
CA SER A 577 -26.77 14.09 -9.54
C SER A 577 -25.71 13.68 -8.52
N ALA A 578 -24.44 14.03 -8.77
CA ALA A 578 -23.44 14.08 -7.70
C ALA A 578 -24.06 14.76 -6.46
N GLY A 579 -24.26 14.00 -5.38
CA GLY A 579 -24.95 14.45 -4.17
C GLY A 579 -26.40 13.99 -3.95
N ASP A 580 -26.97 13.10 -4.76
CA ASP A 580 -28.37 12.62 -4.59
C ASP A 580 -28.49 11.13 -4.16
N GLY A 581 -27.43 10.59 -3.53
CA GLY A 581 -27.54 9.39 -2.68
C GLY A 581 -27.38 8.01 -3.33
N PHE A 582 -26.97 7.91 -4.60
CA PHE A 582 -26.53 6.65 -5.25
C PHE A 582 -25.26 6.86 -6.08
N ASP A 583 -24.29 7.53 -5.46
CA ASP A 583 -22.97 7.71 -6.04
C ASP A 583 -22.13 6.45 -5.80
N ALA A 584 -21.25 6.10 -6.72
CA ALA A 584 -20.27 5.06 -6.47
C ALA A 584 -19.09 5.73 -5.76
N VAL A 585 -18.77 5.29 -4.54
CA VAL A 585 -17.59 5.82 -3.84
C VAL A 585 -16.38 4.95 -4.02
N GLU A 586 -15.25 5.64 -4.20
CA GLU A 586 -13.94 5.08 -3.91
C GLU A 586 -13.77 4.99 -2.40
N ASN A 587 -13.66 3.76 -1.93
CA ASN A 587 -12.64 3.32 -0.96
C ASN A 587 -12.97 1.84 -0.68
N HIS A 588 -12.24 0.84 -1.12
CA HIS A 588 -10.81 0.64 -1.37
C HIS A 588 -10.72 -0.29 -2.61
N GLU A 589 -9.67 -0.19 -3.44
CA GLU A 589 -9.27 -1.16 -4.49
C GLU A 589 -9.65 -0.95 -6.01
N SER A 590 -9.84 0.28 -6.55
CA SER A 590 -9.40 0.75 -7.92
C SER A 590 -9.99 2.12 -8.39
N GLN A 591 -9.31 2.82 -9.31
CA GLN A 591 -9.41 4.27 -9.64
C GLN A 591 -10.43 4.69 -10.73
N ASP A 592 -11.72 4.85 -10.42
CA ASP A 592 -12.69 5.37 -11.42
C ASP A 592 -14.00 5.85 -10.76
N ALA A 593 -13.95 7.01 -10.10
CA ALA A 593 -15.09 7.68 -9.45
C ALA A 593 -16.12 8.28 -10.44
N GLY A 594 -16.03 7.97 -11.74
CA GLY A 594 -16.81 8.65 -12.78
C GLY A 594 -18.17 8.02 -13.13
N ASN A 595 -18.46 6.79 -12.67
CA ASN A 595 -19.61 6.00 -13.16
C ASN A 595 -20.59 5.61 -12.03
N PRO A 596 -21.92 5.70 -12.26
CA PRO A 596 -22.94 5.38 -11.26
C PRO A 596 -23.11 3.86 -11.03
N LEU A 597 -23.60 3.49 -9.84
CA LEU A 597 -23.90 2.10 -9.48
C LEU A 597 -25.20 1.60 -10.16
N ASN A 598 -25.14 0.47 -10.88
CA ASN A 598 -26.32 -0.16 -11.48
C ASN A 598 -27.18 -0.89 -10.43
N LEU A 599 -28.09 -0.17 -9.77
CA LEU A 599 -29.03 -0.77 -8.83
C LEU A 599 -30.23 -1.40 -9.56
N THR A 600 -30.42 -2.70 -9.38
CA THR A 600 -31.52 -3.47 -9.99
C THR A 600 -32.65 -3.70 -9.01
N GLN A 601 -33.86 -3.47 -9.48
CA GLN A 601 -35.09 -3.79 -8.78
C GLN A 601 -35.75 -5.03 -9.39
N ALA A 602 -35.98 -6.03 -8.56
CA ALA A 602 -36.87 -7.15 -8.88
C ALA A 602 -38.18 -7.04 -8.08
N VAL A 603 -39.31 -7.29 -8.74
CA VAL A 603 -40.64 -7.25 -8.12
C VAL A 603 -41.36 -8.57 -8.32
N VAL A 604 -41.88 -9.15 -7.24
CA VAL A 604 -42.80 -10.28 -7.24
C VAL A 604 -44.18 -9.80 -6.78
N THR A 605 -45.22 -10.21 -7.49
CA THR A 605 -46.61 -9.91 -7.13
C THR A 605 -47.36 -11.22 -6.91
N ARG A 606 -48.49 -11.17 -6.19
CA ARG A 606 -49.35 -12.36 -6.10
C ARG A 606 -49.74 -12.92 -7.48
N ASN A 607 -49.98 -12.04 -8.45
CA ASN A 607 -50.34 -12.44 -9.81
C ASN A 607 -49.18 -13.07 -10.58
N SER A 608 -47.94 -12.57 -10.43
CA SER A 608 -46.78 -13.18 -11.06
C SER A 608 -46.50 -14.56 -10.47
N ILE A 609 -46.69 -14.75 -9.16
CA ILE A 609 -46.57 -16.06 -8.50
C ILE A 609 -47.60 -17.04 -9.07
N LEU A 610 -48.87 -16.64 -9.12
CA LEU A 610 -49.94 -17.50 -9.63
C LEU A 610 -49.73 -17.84 -11.11
N SER A 611 -49.43 -16.85 -11.95
CA SER A 611 -49.30 -17.06 -13.40
C SER A 611 -47.99 -17.75 -13.79
N GLY A 612 -46.89 -17.44 -13.12
CA GLY A 612 -45.56 -17.95 -13.43
C GLY A 612 -45.24 -19.30 -12.80
N LEU A 613 -45.72 -19.54 -11.57
CA LEU A 613 -45.42 -20.77 -10.81
C LEU A 613 -46.64 -21.70 -10.65
N SER A 614 -47.84 -21.27 -11.06
CA SER A 614 -49.10 -22.01 -10.84
C SER A 614 -49.38 -22.28 -9.35
N VAL A 615 -48.91 -21.39 -8.46
CA VAL A 615 -49.11 -21.48 -7.01
C VAL A 615 -50.03 -20.35 -6.55
N ASP A 616 -51.15 -20.72 -5.94
CA ASP A 616 -52.05 -19.75 -5.31
C ASP A 616 -51.58 -19.42 -3.89
N VAL A 617 -51.16 -18.18 -3.69
CA VAL A 617 -50.70 -17.64 -2.40
C VAL A 617 -51.70 -16.69 -1.74
N SER A 618 -52.93 -16.63 -2.25
CA SER A 618 -54.02 -15.77 -1.74
C SER A 618 -54.25 -15.97 -0.23
N GLY A 619 -54.15 -14.89 0.55
CA GLY A 619 -54.44 -14.92 1.98
C GLY A 619 -53.41 -15.67 2.83
N LYS A 620 -52.29 -16.11 2.24
CA LYS A 620 -51.15 -16.63 3.01
C LYS A 620 -50.48 -15.48 3.78
N GLN A 621 -49.76 -15.86 4.83
CA GLN A 621 -48.97 -14.92 5.62
C GLN A 621 -47.49 -15.22 5.46
N LEU A 622 -46.72 -14.29 4.89
CA LEU A 622 -45.27 -14.37 4.73
C LEU A 622 -44.60 -14.32 6.10
N ALA A 623 -43.91 -15.40 6.45
CA ALA A 623 -43.26 -15.58 7.74
C ALA A 623 -41.74 -15.39 7.67
N SER A 624 -41.10 -15.68 6.53
CA SER A 624 -39.69 -15.37 6.32
C SER A 624 -39.33 -15.19 4.86
N ILE A 625 -38.21 -14.52 4.62
CA ILE A 625 -37.57 -14.36 3.32
C ILE A 625 -36.15 -14.90 3.45
N THR A 626 -35.78 -15.82 2.57
CA THR A 626 -34.43 -16.39 2.49
C THR A 626 -33.80 -16.01 1.16
N PHE A 627 -32.59 -15.47 1.20
CA PHE A 627 -31.73 -15.28 0.04
C PHE A 627 -30.64 -16.35 0.07
N ASP A 628 -30.45 -17.08 -1.01
CA ASP A 628 -29.47 -18.16 -1.09
C ASP A 628 -28.98 -18.40 -2.53
N THR A 629 -28.04 -19.35 -2.69
CA THR A 629 -27.62 -19.89 -3.98
C THR A 629 -27.17 -18.82 -4.98
N TRP A 630 -25.98 -18.24 -4.76
CA TRP A 630 -25.34 -17.37 -5.74
C TRP A 630 -24.94 -18.16 -7.00
N VAL A 631 -25.33 -17.64 -8.16
CA VAL A 631 -24.97 -18.16 -9.48
C VAL A 631 -24.22 -17.06 -10.22
N GLY A 632 -22.89 -17.12 -10.14
CA GLY A 632 -21.99 -16.17 -10.78
C GLY A 632 -20.61 -16.80 -11.04
N SER A 633 -19.61 -15.97 -11.34
CA SER A 633 -18.22 -16.43 -11.42
C SER A 633 -17.71 -16.83 -10.02
N ALA A 634 -16.56 -17.51 -9.96
CA ALA A 634 -15.93 -17.86 -8.67
C ALA A 634 -15.47 -16.63 -7.86
N PHE A 635 -15.54 -15.45 -8.47
CA PHE A 635 -15.04 -14.17 -7.99
C PHE A 635 -16.13 -13.09 -8.05
N SER A 636 -17.41 -13.46 -8.17
CA SER A 636 -18.50 -12.49 -8.10
C SER A 636 -19.33 -12.66 -6.83
N ALA A 637 -19.92 -11.55 -6.41
CA ALA A 637 -20.86 -11.49 -5.31
C ALA A 637 -22.09 -10.68 -5.70
N GLY A 638 -23.19 -10.94 -5.01
CA GLY A 638 -24.42 -10.16 -5.07
C GLY A 638 -24.69 -9.49 -3.74
N ALA A 639 -24.94 -8.18 -3.76
CA ALA A 639 -25.39 -7.43 -2.60
C ALA A 639 -26.88 -7.11 -2.71
N ILE A 640 -27.61 -7.38 -1.62
CA ILE A 640 -29.03 -7.05 -1.44
C ILE A 640 -29.12 -5.99 -0.35
N TYR A 641 -29.57 -4.80 -0.73
CA TYR A 641 -29.60 -3.63 0.13
C TYR A 641 -30.90 -3.48 0.91
N ALA A 642 -32.04 -3.73 0.24
CA ALA A 642 -33.35 -3.47 0.82
C ALA A 642 -34.44 -4.37 0.23
N VAL A 643 -35.43 -4.68 1.07
CA VAL A 643 -36.67 -5.37 0.70
C VAL A 643 -37.85 -4.61 1.26
N SER A 644 -38.90 -4.45 0.44
CA SER A 644 -40.10 -3.74 0.86
C SER A 644 -41.36 -4.32 0.21
N VAL A 645 -42.48 -4.21 0.89
CA VAL A 645 -43.81 -4.56 0.40
C VAL A 645 -44.58 -3.28 0.10
N ALA A 646 -45.19 -3.20 -1.07
CA ALA A 646 -46.07 -2.10 -1.45
C ALA A 646 -47.19 -1.92 -0.41
N VAL A 647 -47.42 -0.68 0.02
CA VAL A 647 -48.50 -0.36 0.96
C VAL A 647 -49.69 0.18 0.16
N PRO A 648 -50.88 -0.44 0.23
CA PRO A 648 -52.07 0.07 -0.44
C PRO A 648 -52.39 1.52 -0.04
N GLY A 649 -52.51 2.40 -1.04
CA GLY A 649 -52.87 3.80 -0.82
C GLY A 649 -51.69 4.74 -0.53
N ALA A 650 -50.44 4.27 -0.65
CA ALA A 650 -49.27 5.13 -0.79
C ALA A 650 -49.24 5.78 -2.20
N CYS A 651 -50.31 6.47 -2.57
CA CYS A 651 -50.25 7.47 -3.63
C CYS A 651 -49.56 8.70 -3.05
N CYS A 652 -48.48 9.15 -3.69
CA CYS A 652 -48.18 10.58 -3.70
C CYS A 652 -49.10 11.26 -4.70
#